data_AF-A0A257NMU9-F1
#
_entry.id   AF-A0A257NMU9-F1
#
_cell.length_a   1.000
_cell.length_b   1.000
_cell.length_c   1.000
_cell.angle_alpha   90.00
_cell.angle_beta   90.00
_cell.angle_gamma   90.00
#
_symmetry.space_group_name_H-M   'P 1'
#
loop_
_entity.id
_entity.type
_entity.pdbx_description
1 polymer ?
#
loop_
_entity_poly.entity_id
_entity_poly.type
_entity_poly.pdbx_seq_one_letter_code
_entity_poly.pdbx_strand_id
1 'polypeptide(L)'
;MSDHLQAEIKAIRQSGLFLSHWYVGQHGAAIAPGEDGVAHFCQLGWREGARPNPYFDPGWYLARNPDVAAAGVNPLLHYLAMGEAEGRNPSPYFEASWYRATYGLGAKEACLAHYLARRLSGQVNPVPLFDAAYYLENNADVAAGGADPFEHFLIFGVAEGRDPAAEFDVRFYQNRYGDLLGGQNPLLHYLAHREDAAFVPKRPEHEELAPGAVRRATRPAAAFEAFAPVPAQAKRKATLLAYYLPQFHAVAENDAWWGKGFTDWTNLGRAMPRFVGHLQPRVPRDLGYYSLDNPDTLRCQIEMAKGAGLGGFVFYTYWFNRHRLLEKPLEQLLGDKSLDFPFCAMWANENWTRRWDGLEREVLIAQEYLESDDVALIAHFVRMFDDPRYIRIGGRPLLFIYRVTIIPDAARRIAKWRKMFSELHGEAPLLVMAQSLGDYDPEPYGLDGAVEFPPHKLSQETDRINDTLDLLDPDFSAIVHDYEEIARTSLALPETEYPLIKTIVPGWDNDPRREGKGLVVHGANPQKYQAWLEKLVELAEQKPFYGEKLICVNAWNEWAEGAFLEPDLHFGAAFLNATSRAICVREGAEASSGVLLVGHDAQPHGAQMLLLHLARRLKRDWGVRVYLLLLGVGPLLGEYYKTAEVSVAQDKTIIGDLLDKYRGMGIRTAIVNSAASARVVLWAERRGIKTTLLVHEMPQLLKEHNLEIQARLGGAAAGNLVFSSEFLAEKFCATVNLARAERVILPQGNYLATRPDDAARARVRRALGMDEGGFLVLGAGFADFRKGFDLFLQIARKVAGARGDVKFVWVGDIQFVLKTYLGPEMEQARAAGGFLHVPFTERVAEYFAAADVFALTSREDPFPTVVLEALGCGVPCVAFEGAGGIPDLLRREEAGRIARLGDVEDFGAQVEALLEDKKLAGMRGRLSAMAAERFAFGEYVEQLLRLGFPGLRKVSVAVLNYNYARYLQERLESVFAQSYPVAEVLLLDDASGDDSLAVAAKVAEKAGREVRVIANARNSGSVFAQWKRAAQAATGEFIWLCEADDAAAPGFLAKLIAAMDGCANPLLAFSDSRAVDENGKQVMASYQSYYFASGVRELAASGLWEGAAFARRMLAERNLMLNVSAVLWRREALLRALDAVGDIESWKLAGDWRLYLEVLSAQKGELVYLAEALNTHRRHGAGVTQQLSGRAHVAEIVRMHAIAAEKLGLDETARAAQARYAAQVSEQLGGDKKLVAKVARKRRV
;
A
#
# COMPACT_ATOMS: atom_id res chain seq x y z
N MET A 1 -64.92 12.60 58.43
CA MET A 1 -64.65 12.17 57.05
C MET A 1 -65.74 11.21 56.62
N SER A 2 -66.25 11.29 55.40
CA SER A 2 -67.20 10.30 54.88
C SER A 2 -66.54 8.93 54.69
N ASP A 3 -67.31 7.84 54.76
CA ASP A 3 -66.81 6.48 54.55
C ASP A 3 -66.13 6.30 53.18
N HIS A 4 -66.62 7.04 52.17
CA HIS A 4 -66.03 7.09 50.84
C HIS A 4 -64.60 7.64 50.87
N LEU A 5 -64.38 8.79 51.50
CA LEU A 5 -63.06 9.43 51.55
C LEU A 5 -62.04 8.58 52.33
N GLN A 6 -62.47 7.86 53.37
CA GLN A 6 -61.63 6.91 54.09
C GLN A 6 -61.21 5.72 53.20
N ALA A 7 -62.12 5.22 52.35
CA ALA A 7 -61.82 4.16 51.40
C ALA A 7 -60.82 4.62 50.32
N GLU A 8 -60.98 5.83 49.79
CA GLU A 8 -60.04 6.42 48.81
C GLU A 8 -58.63 6.58 49.39
N ILE A 9 -58.51 7.15 50.60
CA ILE A 9 -57.23 7.33 51.28
C ILE A 9 -56.56 5.98 51.53
N LYS A 10 -57.32 4.97 51.96
CA LYS A 10 -56.78 3.62 52.16
C LYS A 10 -56.27 3.01 50.85
N ALA A 11 -57.03 3.13 49.76
CA ALA A 11 -56.65 2.58 48.46
C ALA A 11 -55.38 3.25 47.90
N ILE A 12 -55.31 4.58 47.93
CA ILE A 12 -54.14 5.34 47.45
C ILE A 12 -52.91 5.08 48.33
N ARG A 13 -53.08 4.98 49.65
CA ARG A 13 -51.96 4.69 50.56
C ARG A 13 -51.38 3.29 50.36
N GLN A 14 -52.21 2.31 50.02
CA GLN A 14 -51.77 0.92 49.79
C GLN A 14 -51.22 0.67 48.39
N SER A 15 -51.44 1.57 47.43
CA SER A 15 -51.05 1.36 46.03
C SER A 15 -49.56 1.56 45.74
N GLY A 16 -48.83 2.25 46.63
CA GLY A 16 -47.44 2.65 46.37
C GLY A 16 -47.31 3.81 45.36
N LEU A 17 -48.41 4.37 44.87
CA LEU A 17 -48.41 5.49 43.92
C LEU A 17 -48.38 6.87 44.60
N PHE A 18 -48.45 6.93 45.93
CA PHE A 18 -48.34 8.19 46.67
C PHE A 18 -47.05 8.23 47.47
N LEU A 19 -46.16 9.17 47.13
CA LEU A 19 -44.86 9.32 47.79
C LEU A 19 -44.96 10.41 48.87
N SER A 20 -45.37 10.03 50.09
CA SER A 20 -45.66 10.99 51.17
C SER A 20 -44.53 11.98 51.46
N HIS A 21 -43.27 11.51 51.52
CA HIS A 21 -42.11 12.38 51.76
C HIS A 21 -41.88 13.38 50.61
N TRP A 22 -42.07 12.93 49.36
CA TRP A 22 -41.92 13.79 48.18
C TRP A 22 -43.07 14.79 48.08
N TYR A 23 -44.31 14.35 48.29
CA TYR A 23 -45.51 15.19 48.24
C TYR A 23 -45.45 16.33 49.26
N VAL A 24 -45.10 16.02 50.51
CA VAL A 24 -44.93 17.02 51.57
C VAL A 24 -43.74 17.94 51.26
N GLY A 25 -42.65 17.41 50.67
CA GLY A 25 -41.52 18.24 50.23
C GLY A 25 -41.89 19.27 49.16
N GLN A 26 -42.73 18.88 48.18
CA GLN A 26 -43.11 19.75 47.05
C GLN A 26 -44.31 20.67 47.37
N HIS A 27 -45.23 20.22 48.22
CA HIS A 27 -46.50 20.91 48.48
C HIS A 27 -46.71 21.28 49.95
N GLY A 28 -45.72 21.11 50.81
CA GLY A 28 -45.83 21.28 52.26
C GLY A 28 -46.26 22.66 52.74
N ALA A 29 -46.06 23.71 51.93
CA ALA A 29 -46.57 25.05 52.23
C ALA A 29 -48.10 25.14 52.21
N ALA A 30 -48.78 24.24 51.49
CA ALA A 30 -50.24 24.16 51.39
C ALA A 30 -50.85 23.17 52.39
N ILE A 31 -50.02 22.37 53.10
CA ILE A 31 -50.46 21.33 54.04
C ILE A 31 -50.34 21.86 55.46
N ALA A 32 -51.41 21.77 56.27
CA ALA A 32 -51.35 22.23 57.65
C ALA A 32 -50.35 21.38 58.48
N PRO A 33 -49.62 21.95 59.45
CA PRO A 33 -48.71 21.19 60.30
C PRO A 33 -49.41 20.02 61.01
N GLY A 34 -48.98 18.79 60.74
CA GLY A 34 -49.57 17.57 61.29
C GLY A 34 -50.74 16.97 60.49
N GLU A 35 -51.12 17.59 59.37
CA GLU A 35 -52.08 17.03 58.42
C GLU A 35 -51.46 15.91 57.57
N ASP A 36 -52.22 14.84 57.34
CA ASP A 36 -51.79 13.72 56.51
C ASP A 36 -51.80 14.08 55.02
N GLY A 37 -50.65 13.98 54.36
CA GLY A 37 -50.49 14.35 52.95
C GLY A 37 -51.40 13.57 51.99
N VAL A 38 -51.72 12.30 52.28
CA VAL A 38 -52.67 11.52 51.47
C VAL A 38 -54.09 12.07 51.62
N ALA A 39 -54.49 12.42 52.85
CA ALA A 39 -55.78 13.03 53.12
C ALA A 39 -55.91 14.40 52.44
N HIS A 40 -54.87 15.24 52.51
CA HIS A 40 -54.81 16.52 51.79
C HIS A 40 -54.97 16.33 50.27
N PHE A 41 -54.21 15.39 49.68
CA PHE A 41 -54.30 15.12 48.24
C PHE A 41 -55.70 14.70 47.81
N CYS A 42 -56.35 13.77 48.52
CA CYS A 42 -57.70 13.30 48.18
C CYS A 42 -58.78 14.39 48.30
N GLN A 43 -58.62 15.31 49.26
CA GLN A 43 -59.58 16.39 49.52
C GLN A 43 -59.40 17.58 48.59
N LEU A 44 -58.16 18.02 48.37
CA LEU A 44 -57.85 19.29 47.70
C LEU A 44 -56.77 19.11 46.63
N GLY A 45 -55.67 18.43 46.97
CA GLY A 45 -54.45 18.46 46.16
C GLY A 45 -54.62 18.06 44.69
N TRP A 46 -55.35 16.98 44.38
CA TRP A 46 -55.52 16.58 42.97
C TRP A 46 -56.32 17.59 42.14
N ARG A 47 -57.25 18.35 42.77
CA ARG A 47 -58.04 19.40 42.10
C ARG A 47 -57.21 20.64 41.81
N GLU A 48 -56.19 20.87 42.62
CA GLU A 48 -55.21 21.94 42.45
C GLU A 48 -54.05 21.52 41.52
N GLY A 49 -54.09 20.30 40.98
CA GLY A 49 -53.03 19.75 40.13
C GLY A 49 -51.77 19.33 40.89
N ALA A 50 -51.81 19.26 42.23
CA ALA A 50 -50.68 18.79 43.04
C ALA A 50 -50.37 17.34 42.67
N ARG A 51 -49.13 17.06 42.27
CA ARG A 51 -48.72 15.72 41.83
C ARG A 51 -48.54 14.82 43.06
N PRO A 52 -48.99 13.56 43.07
CA PRO A 52 -48.80 12.63 44.19
C PRO A 52 -47.40 11.97 44.21
N ASN A 53 -46.71 12.01 43.07
CA ASN A 53 -45.34 11.54 42.83
C ASN A 53 -44.80 12.24 41.55
N PRO A 54 -43.50 12.16 41.21
CA PRO A 54 -42.95 12.85 40.03
C PRO A 54 -43.52 12.41 38.67
N TYR A 55 -44.12 11.22 38.60
CA TYR A 55 -44.50 10.52 37.37
C TYR A 55 -46.01 10.39 37.15
N PHE A 56 -46.82 10.95 38.05
CA PHE A 56 -48.26 11.09 37.87
C PHE A 56 -48.64 12.56 37.87
N ASP A 57 -49.21 13.03 36.78
CA ASP A 57 -49.65 14.42 36.64
C ASP A 57 -51.19 14.46 36.53
N PRO A 58 -51.90 14.88 37.60
CA PRO A 58 -53.37 14.96 37.57
C PRO A 58 -53.90 15.87 36.45
N GLY A 59 -53.26 17.02 36.20
CA GLY A 59 -53.69 17.97 35.19
C GLY A 59 -53.53 17.41 33.78
N TRP A 60 -52.36 16.83 33.49
CA TRP A 60 -52.11 16.18 32.19
C TRP A 60 -53.02 14.96 32.00
N TYR A 61 -53.20 14.13 33.03
CA TYR A 61 -54.04 12.94 32.97
C TYR A 61 -55.50 13.31 32.66
N LEU A 62 -56.06 14.32 33.33
CA LEU A 62 -57.42 14.78 33.06
C LEU A 62 -57.55 15.44 31.69
N ALA A 63 -56.56 16.22 31.25
CA ALA A 63 -56.56 16.81 29.91
C ALA A 63 -56.55 15.75 28.79
N ARG A 64 -55.83 14.65 28.99
CA ARG A 64 -55.75 13.54 28.02
C ARG A 64 -56.95 12.59 28.09
N ASN A 65 -57.71 12.63 29.18
CA ASN A 65 -58.85 11.75 29.46
C ASN A 65 -60.11 12.57 29.83
N PRO A 66 -60.78 13.19 28.83
CA PRO A 66 -61.95 14.05 29.08
C PRO A 66 -63.12 13.33 29.75
N ASP A 67 -63.24 12.02 29.57
CA ASP A 67 -64.21 11.14 30.24
C ASP A 67 -64.01 11.14 31.76
N VAL A 68 -62.76 11.07 32.21
CA VAL A 68 -62.40 11.11 33.64
C VAL A 68 -62.62 12.51 34.21
N ALA A 69 -62.28 13.54 33.44
CA ALA A 69 -62.52 14.93 33.82
C ALA A 69 -64.01 15.24 34.01
N ALA A 70 -64.86 14.76 33.10
CA ALA A 70 -66.31 14.91 33.19
C ALA A 70 -66.91 14.14 34.39
N ALA A 71 -66.33 13.00 34.76
CA ALA A 71 -66.77 12.21 35.90
C ALA A 71 -66.43 12.86 37.27
N GLY A 72 -65.51 13.83 37.30
CA GLY A 72 -65.14 14.56 38.53
C GLY A 72 -64.51 13.68 39.62
N VAL A 73 -63.98 12.51 39.25
CA VAL A 73 -63.36 11.53 40.15
C VAL A 73 -61.88 11.83 40.35
N ASN A 74 -61.31 11.35 41.46
CA ASN A 74 -59.87 11.47 41.71
C ASN A 74 -59.08 10.73 40.60
N PRO A 75 -58.24 11.44 39.81
CA PRO A 75 -57.57 10.86 38.65
C PRO A 75 -56.56 9.77 39.03
N LEU A 76 -55.91 9.86 40.19
CA LEU A 76 -54.99 8.83 40.66
C LEU A 76 -55.74 7.55 41.04
N LEU A 77 -56.92 7.69 41.66
CA LEU A 77 -57.77 6.56 42.01
C LEU A 77 -58.35 5.89 40.74
N HIS A 78 -58.76 6.69 39.76
CA HIS A 78 -59.18 6.17 38.46
C HIS A 78 -58.05 5.40 37.77
N TYR A 79 -56.85 5.98 37.72
CA TYR A 79 -55.68 5.32 37.13
C TYR A 79 -55.38 3.96 37.79
N LEU A 80 -55.43 3.92 39.11
CA LEU A 80 -55.24 2.69 39.91
C LEU A 80 -56.32 1.64 39.63
N ALA A 81 -57.58 2.05 39.53
CA ALA A 81 -58.71 1.14 39.42
C ALA A 81 -58.86 0.55 38.00
N MET A 82 -58.62 1.35 36.97
CA MET A 82 -58.86 0.95 35.58
C MET A 82 -57.92 1.61 34.56
N GLY A 83 -57.44 2.84 34.80
CA GLY A 83 -56.67 3.56 33.79
C GLY A 83 -55.38 2.87 33.34
N GLU A 84 -54.62 2.27 34.26
CA GLU A 84 -53.41 1.54 33.89
C GLU A 84 -53.73 0.23 33.13
N ALA A 85 -54.81 -0.47 33.49
CA ALA A 85 -55.27 -1.67 32.79
C ALA A 85 -55.77 -1.37 31.38
N GLU A 86 -56.31 -0.16 31.17
CA GLU A 86 -56.69 0.38 29.85
C GLU A 86 -55.50 0.91 29.05
N GLY A 87 -54.28 0.83 29.58
CA GLY A 87 -53.06 1.30 28.91
C GLY A 87 -52.94 2.83 28.85
N ARG A 88 -53.70 3.58 29.67
CA ARG A 88 -53.56 5.03 29.77
C ARG A 88 -52.22 5.34 30.45
N ASN A 89 -51.50 6.36 29.98
CA ASN A 89 -50.27 6.81 30.65
C ASN A 89 -50.61 7.75 31.82
N PRO A 90 -49.82 7.78 32.91
CA PRO A 90 -50.05 8.64 34.06
C PRO A 90 -49.48 10.07 33.90
N SER A 91 -48.54 10.25 32.97
CA SER A 91 -47.87 11.51 32.64
C SER A 91 -47.11 11.34 31.31
N PRO A 92 -46.55 12.40 30.69
CA PRO A 92 -45.62 12.24 29.56
C PRO A 92 -44.29 11.60 29.96
N TYR A 93 -44.04 11.41 31.26
CA TYR A 93 -42.78 10.92 31.82
C TYR A 93 -42.79 9.40 32.07
N PHE A 94 -43.87 8.69 31.74
CA PHE A 94 -43.98 7.25 31.97
C PHE A 94 -44.89 6.57 30.93
N GLU A 95 -44.38 5.54 30.24
CA GLU A 95 -45.14 4.76 29.26
C GLU A 95 -45.54 3.38 29.83
N ALA A 96 -46.78 3.24 30.31
CA ALA A 96 -47.22 2.06 31.05
C ALA A 96 -47.23 0.78 30.19
N SER A 97 -47.73 0.85 28.96
CA SER A 97 -47.81 -0.29 28.04
C SER A 97 -46.43 -0.82 27.64
N TRP A 98 -45.50 0.10 27.35
CA TRP A 98 -44.11 -0.26 27.06
C TRP A 98 -43.41 -0.83 28.29
N TYR A 99 -43.56 -0.18 29.45
CA TYR A 99 -42.94 -0.62 30.69
C TYR A 99 -43.36 -2.05 31.06
N ARG A 100 -44.67 -2.36 30.92
CA ARG A 100 -45.22 -3.70 31.15
C ARG A 100 -44.54 -4.74 30.25
N ALA A 101 -44.40 -4.45 28.96
CA ALA A 101 -43.79 -5.35 28.00
C ALA A 101 -42.29 -5.55 28.28
N THR A 102 -41.56 -4.47 28.56
CA THR A 102 -40.12 -4.49 28.83
C THR A 102 -39.76 -5.30 30.08
N TYR A 103 -40.53 -5.15 31.16
CA TYR A 103 -40.25 -5.79 32.45
C TYR A 103 -41.10 -7.02 32.75
N GLY A 104 -41.90 -7.50 31.79
CA GLY A 104 -42.64 -8.77 31.89
C GLY A 104 -43.71 -8.80 32.99
N LEU A 105 -44.33 -7.67 33.31
CA LEU A 105 -45.28 -7.56 34.42
C LEU A 105 -46.67 -8.12 34.05
N GLY A 106 -47.22 -9.00 34.89
CA GLY A 106 -48.55 -9.58 34.70
C GLY A 106 -49.67 -8.55 34.80
N ALA A 107 -50.84 -8.81 34.19
CA ALA A 107 -51.94 -7.84 34.06
C ALA A 107 -52.49 -7.25 35.38
N LYS A 108 -52.19 -7.85 36.53
CA LYS A 108 -52.58 -7.37 37.88
C LYS A 108 -51.47 -6.61 38.61
N GLU A 109 -50.26 -6.57 38.07
CA GLU A 109 -49.13 -5.86 38.65
C GLU A 109 -49.11 -4.41 38.16
N ALA A 110 -48.99 -3.49 39.12
CA ALA A 110 -49.02 -2.06 38.86
C ALA A 110 -47.66 -1.56 38.31
N CYS A 111 -47.63 -1.10 37.06
CA CYS A 111 -46.41 -0.69 36.38
C CYS A 111 -45.77 0.53 37.03
N LEU A 112 -46.55 1.57 37.30
CA LEU A 112 -46.02 2.79 37.92
C LEU A 112 -45.52 2.52 39.35
N ALA A 113 -46.21 1.68 40.12
CA ALA A 113 -45.78 1.31 41.47
C ALA A 113 -44.47 0.50 41.44
N HIS A 114 -44.36 -0.43 40.48
CA HIS A 114 -43.13 -1.20 40.27
C HIS A 114 -41.94 -0.30 39.95
N TYR A 115 -42.13 0.70 39.08
CA TYR A 115 -41.11 1.69 38.75
C TYR A 115 -40.74 2.55 39.96
N LEU A 116 -41.72 3.15 40.66
CA LEU A 116 -41.46 4.02 41.80
C LEU A 116 -40.66 3.32 42.91
N ALA A 117 -40.87 2.02 43.12
CA ALA A 117 -40.11 1.22 44.10
C ALA A 117 -38.64 0.99 43.72
N ARG A 118 -38.29 1.14 42.43
CA ARG A 118 -36.96 0.81 41.88
C ARG A 118 -36.29 1.97 41.14
N ARG A 119 -36.93 3.14 41.03
CA ARG A 119 -36.46 4.28 40.22
C ARG A 119 -35.03 4.75 40.52
N LEU A 120 -34.53 4.51 41.74
CA LEU A 120 -33.17 4.84 42.17
C LEU A 120 -32.14 3.71 41.95
N SER A 121 -32.55 2.54 41.44
CA SER A 121 -31.65 1.38 41.33
C SER A 121 -30.76 1.41 40.09
N GLY A 122 -31.06 2.27 39.11
CA GLY A 122 -30.41 2.27 37.79
C GLY A 122 -30.82 1.09 36.90
N GLN A 123 -31.77 0.24 37.32
CA GLN A 123 -32.15 -0.99 36.60
C GLN A 123 -33.52 -0.90 35.90
N VAL A 124 -34.26 0.19 36.11
CA VAL A 124 -35.58 0.40 35.52
C VAL A 124 -35.68 1.76 34.84
N ASN A 125 -36.31 1.77 33.67
CA ASN A 125 -36.45 2.93 32.80
C ASN A 125 -37.93 3.29 32.69
N PRO A 126 -38.34 4.55 32.84
CA PRO A 126 -39.75 4.93 32.80
C PRO A 126 -40.33 5.06 31.38
N VAL A 127 -39.46 5.26 30.38
CA VAL A 127 -39.79 5.43 28.96
C VAL A 127 -38.74 4.76 28.07
N PRO A 128 -39.05 4.43 26.81
CA PRO A 128 -38.04 3.99 25.83
C PRO A 128 -36.95 5.05 25.62
N LEU A 129 -35.75 4.63 25.23
CA LEU A 129 -34.60 5.51 24.92
C LEU A 129 -34.12 6.41 26.06
N PHE A 130 -34.55 6.13 27.29
CA PHE A 130 -33.82 6.51 28.49
C PHE A 130 -33.24 5.26 29.12
N ASP A 131 -31.93 5.23 29.32
CA ASP A 131 -31.22 4.13 29.98
C ASP A 131 -30.60 4.64 31.27
N ALA A 132 -31.22 4.27 32.40
CA ALA A 132 -30.78 4.68 33.73
C ALA A 132 -29.38 4.15 34.08
N ALA A 133 -28.98 2.97 33.57
CA ALA A 133 -27.65 2.42 33.81
C ALA A 133 -26.60 3.22 33.02
N TYR A 134 -26.84 3.44 31.72
CA TYR A 134 -25.99 4.28 30.87
C TYR A 134 -25.87 5.70 31.44
N TYR A 135 -26.98 6.29 31.85
CA TYR A 135 -27.01 7.66 32.35
C TYR A 135 -26.17 7.79 33.63
N LEU A 136 -26.27 6.84 34.56
CA LEU A 136 -25.46 6.87 35.79
C LEU A 136 -23.98 6.55 35.55
N GLU A 137 -23.66 5.65 34.61
CA GLU A 137 -22.27 5.32 34.23
C GLU A 137 -21.54 6.55 33.64
N ASN A 138 -22.23 7.33 32.81
CA ASN A 138 -21.66 8.50 32.15
C ASN A 138 -21.74 9.79 33.00
N ASN A 139 -22.44 9.76 34.14
CA ASN A 139 -22.68 10.91 35.02
C ASN A 139 -22.40 10.56 36.48
N ALA A 140 -21.11 10.40 36.81
CA ALA A 140 -20.64 9.95 38.12
C ALA A 140 -21.08 10.87 39.28
N ASP A 141 -21.27 12.16 39.03
CA ASP A 141 -21.80 13.13 39.99
C ASP A 141 -23.26 12.84 40.37
N VAL A 142 -24.08 12.44 39.40
CA VAL A 142 -25.48 12.03 39.62
C VAL A 142 -25.54 10.71 40.38
N ALA A 143 -24.68 9.75 40.01
CA ALA A 143 -24.57 8.46 40.69
C ALA A 143 -24.14 8.61 42.15
N ALA A 144 -23.15 9.46 42.44
CA ALA A 144 -22.72 9.75 43.81
C ALA A 144 -23.80 10.47 44.63
N GLY A 145 -24.63 11.30 43.99
CA GLY A 145 -25.72 12.04 44.64
C GLY A 145 -26.94 11.20 45.00
N GLY A 146 -27.08 9.98 44.46
CA GLY A 146 -28.23 9.11 44.72
C GLY A 146 -29.57 9.67 44.23
N ALA A 147 -29.52 10.63 43.29
CA ALA A 147 -30.71 11.25 42.70
C ALA A 147 -31.41 10.29 41.73
N ASP A 148 -32.70 10.54 41.47
CA ASP A 148 -33.41 9.83 40.41
C ASP A 148 -32.81 10.23 39.04
N PRO A 149 -32.26 9.27 38.27
CA PRO A 149 -31.54 9.57 37.04
C PRO A 149 -32.44 10.20 35.98
N PHE A 150 -33.71 9.80 35.90
CA PHE A 150 -34.62 10.36 34.90
C PHE A 150 -35.12 11.74 35.30
N GLU A 151 -35.44 11.94 36.59
CA GLU A 151 -35.79 13.26 37.12
C GLU A 151 -34.62 14.25 36.92
N HIS A 152 -33.38 13.82 37.20
CA HIS A 152 -32.19 14.62 36.94
C HIS A 152 -32.05 14.99 35.46
N PHE A 153 -32.23 14.03 34.55
CA PHE A 153 -32.17 14.28 33.12
C PHE A 153 -33.19 15.33 32.66
N LEU A 154 -34.44 15.22 33.14
CA LEU A 154 -35.52 16.14 32.77
C LEU A 154 -35.27 17.57 33.25
N ILE A 155 -34.67 17.74 34.44
CA ILE A 155 -34.47 19.05 35.09
C ILE A 155 -33.15 19.71 34.66
N PHE A 156 -32.05 18.96 34.66
CA PHE A 156 -30.70 19.48 34.46
C PHE A 156 -30.02 18.88 33.22
N GLY A 157 -30.22 17.59 32.96
CA GLY A 157 -29.47 16.86 31.93
C GLY A 157 -29.57 17.47 30.53
N VAL A 158 -30.75 17.93 30.13
CA VAL A 158 -30.93 18.59 28.82
C VAL A 158 -30.20 19.93 28.73
N ALA A 159 -30.22 20.74 29.78
CA ALA A 159 -29.53 22.03 29.80
C ALA A 159 -27.99 21.87 29.78
N GLU A 160 -27.51 20.77 30.35
CA GLU A 160 -26.09 20.41 30.40
C GLU A 160 -25.64 19.61 29.16
N GLY A 161 -26.58 19.25 28.29
CA GLY A 161 -26.33 18.45 27.08
C GLY A 161 -25.84 17.03 27.40
N ARG A 162 -26.37 16.40 28.45
CA ARG A 162 -26.11 15.01 28.86
C ARG A 162 -27.07 14.07 28.12
N ASP A 163 -26.53 13.04 27.48
CA ASP A 163 -27.33 12.11 26.68
C ASP A 163 -28.10 11.09 27.55
N PRO A 164 -29.39 10.82 27.26
CA PRO A 164 -30.23 9.92 28.05
C PRO A 164 -29.97 8.43 27.79
N ALA A 165 -29.35 8.09 26.66
CA ALA A 165 -28.99 6.74 26.22
C ALA A 165 -27.91 6.84 25.13
N ALA A 166 -27.21 5.74 24.81
CA ALA A 166 -26.18 5.73 23.77
C ALA A 166 -26.72 6.05 22.37
N GLU A 167 -28.01 5.77 22.15
CA GLU A 167 -28.74 5.92 20.90
C GLU A 167 -29.37 7.32 20.72
N PHE A 168 -29.20 8.24 21.67
CA PHE A 168 -29.78 9.58 21.62
C PHE A 168 -28.71 10.65 21.84
N ASP A 169 -28.63 11.66 20.96
CA ASP A 169 -27.69 12.78 21.09
C ASP A 169 -28.48 14.09 21.30
N VAL A 170 -28.46 14.59 22.54
CA VAL A 170 -29.25 15.76 22.96
C VAL A 170 -28.81 17.00 22.20
N ARG A 171 -27.50 17.21 22.03
CA ARG A 171 -26.96 18.41 21.39
C ARG A 171 -27.29 18.42 19.91
N PHE A 172 -27.14 17.29 19.25
CA PHE A 172 -27.56 17.10 17.87
C PHE A 172 -29.06 17.37 17.70
N TYR A 173 -29.90 16.77 18.53
CA TYR A 173 -31.35 16.90 18.41
C TYR A 173 -31.81 18.34 18.63
N GLN A 174 -31.24 19.03 19.63
CA GLN A 174 -31.48 20.46 19.87
C GLN A 174 -31.02 21.34 18.71
N ASN A 175 -29.84 21.07 18.15
CA ASN A 175 -29.32 21.87 17.03
C ASN A 175 -30.14 21.67 15.75
N ARG A 176 -30.65 20.46 15.52
CA ARG A 176 -31.40 20.14 14.30
C ARG A 176 -32.87 20.54 14.38
N TYR A 177 -33.51 20.31 15.52
CA TYR A 177 -34.95 20.46 15.68
C TYR A 177 -35.34 21.55 16.66
N GLY A 178 -34.39 22.37 17.16
CA GLY A 178 -34.59 23.34 18.23
C GLY A 178 -35.76 24.31 18.00
N ASP A 179 -35.91 24.81 16.77
CA ASP A 179 -37.03 25.68 16.40
C ASP A 179 -38.39 24.97 16.48
N LEU A 180 -38.42 23.65 16.23
CA LEU A 180 -39.62 22.81 16.32
C LEU A 180 -39.93 22.35 17.74
N LEU A 181 -38.91 22.26 18.62
CA LEU A 181 -39.07 21.83 20.01
C LEU A 181 -39.98 22.77 20.81
N GLY A 182 -39.97 24.08 20.52
CA GLY A 182 -40.78 25.06 21.26
C GLY A 182 -40.53 25.07 22.78
N GLY A 183 -39.32 24.71 23.21
CA GLY A 183 -38.95 24.58 24.63
C GLY A 183 -39.29 23.23 25.28
N GLN A 184 -39.82 22.26 24.53
CA GLN A 184 -40.02 20.89 25.03
C GLN A 184 -38.69 20.15 25.22
N ASN A 185 -38.70 19.16 26.12
CA ASN A 185 -37.55 18.27 26.33
C ASN A 185 -37.30 17.44 25.04
N PRO A 186 -36.06 17.42 24.49
CA PRO A 186 -35.72 16.72 23.25
C PRO A 186 -36.12 15.24 23.21
N LEU A 187 -35.91 14.51 24.32
CA LEU A 187 -36.28 13.10 24.39
C LEU A 187 -37.80 12.91 24.33
N LEU A 188 -38.55 13.74 25.08
CA LEU A 188 -40.02 13.65 25.11
C LEU A 188 -40.63 14.06 23.77
N HIS A 189 -40.06 15.08 23.12
CA HIS A 189 -40.44 15.46 21.77
C HIS A 189 -40.22 14.31 20.79
N TYR A 190 -39.03 13.69 20.79
CA TYR A 190 -38.77 12.54 19.94
C TYR A 190 -39.74 11.39 20.21
N LEU A 191 -39.97 11.01 21.46
CA LEU A 191 -40.88 9.91 21.80
C LEU A 191 -42.32 10.17 21.33
N ALA A 192 -42.78 11.43 21.36
CA ALA A 192 -44.10 11.82 20.84
C ALA A 192 -44.19 11.75 19.30
N HIS A 193 -43.06 11.87 18.60
CA HIS A 193 -42.97 11.95 17.14
C HIS A 193 -42.18 10.79 16.50
N ARG A 194 -41.86 9.72 17.24
CA ARG A 194 -40.94 8.64 16.82
C ARG A 194 -41.39 7.82 15.60
N GLU A 195 -42.67 7.90 15.25
CA GLU A 195 -43.24 7.27 14.04
C GLU A 195 -43.03 8.12 12.77
N ASP A 196 -42.60 9.38 12.92
CA ASP A 196 -42.27 10.28 11.82
C ASP A 196 -40.78 10.19 11.50
N ALA A 197 -40.47 9.68 10.30
CA ALA A 197 -39.10 9.50 9.82
C ALA A 197 -38.30 10.81 9.71
N ALA A 198 -38.95 11.97 9.79
CA ALA A 198 -38.27 13.27 9.80
C ALA A 198 -37.44 13.52 11.08
N PHE A 199 -37.78 12.86 12.19
CA PHE A 199 -37.07 13.00 13.46
C PHE A 199 -36.17 11.80 13.70
N VAL A 200 -34.87 12.04 13.86
CA VAL A 200 -33.89 11.01 14.24
C VAL A 200 -33.28 11.33 15.61
N PRO A 201 -33.12 10.34 16.51
CA PRO A 201 -32.70 10.58 17.90
C PRO A 201 -31.21 10.91 18.03
N LYS A 202 -30.43 10.54 17.01
CA LYS A 202 -28.98 10.74 16.92
C LYS A 202 -28.60 10.96 15.48
N ARG A 203 -27.45 11.61 15.26
CA ARG A 203 -26.92 11.85 13.93
C ARG A 203 -26.68 10.53 13.18
N PRO A 204 -27.25 10.35 11.98
CA PRO A 204 -26.96 9.18 11.17
C PRO A 204 -25.46 9.11 10.85
N GLU A 205 -24.86 7.92 10.98
CA GLU A 205 -23.41 7.74 10.78
C GLU A 205 -22.93 8.08 9.36
N HIS A 206 -23.83 8.02 8.39
CA HIS A 206 -23.56 8.32 6.98
C HIS A 206 -23.69 9.80 6.62
N GLU A 207 -24.17 10.65 7.53
CA GLU A 207 -24.39 12.06 7.25
C GLU A 207 -23.06 12.84 7.31
N GLU A 208 -22.51 13.19 6.15
CA GLU A 208 -21.28 13.97 6.04
C GLU A 208 -21.58 15.48 6.14
N LEU A 209 -20.73 16.25 6.86
CA LEU A 209 -20.80 17.73 6.88
C LEU A 209 -19.68 18.31 6.05
N ALA A 210 -19.82 19.58 5.64
CA ALA A 210 -18.77 20.32 4.95
C ALA A 210 -17.39 20.25 5.65
N PRO A 211 -17.23 20.43 6.99
CA PRO A 211 -15.93 20.23 7.64
C PRO A 211 -15.41 18.79 7.56
N GLY A 212 -16.29 17.79 7.51
CA GLY A 212 -15.94 16.39 7.29
C GLY A 212 -15.41 16.15 5.87
N ALA A 213 -16.11 16.69 4.88
CA ALA A 213 -15.73 16.63 3.47
C ALA A 213 -14.38 17.35 3.21
N VAL A 214 -14.16 18.52 3.80
CA VAL A 214 -12.86 19.22 3.74
C VAL A 214 -11.74 18.37 4.33
N ARG A 215 -11.96 17.73 5.50
CA ARG A 215 -10.96 16.82 6.09
C ARG A 215 -10.69 15.61 5.19
N ARG A 216 -11.67 15.12 4.45
CA ARG A 216 -11.51 14.02 3.48
C ARG A 216 -10.67 14.46 2.30
N ALA A 217 -11.01 15.59 1.67
CA ALA A 217 -10.31 16.13 0.50
C ALA A 217 -8.85 16.53 0.79
N THR A 218 -8.54 16.91 2.04
CA THR A 218 -7.17 17.33 2.45
C THR A 218 -6.34 16.25 3.13
N ARG A 219 -6.84 15.00 3.20
CA ARG A 219 -6.08 13.84 3.70
C ARG A 219 -5.67 12.92 2.56
N PRO A 220 -4.52 12.23 2.68
CA PRO A 220 -4.14 11.17 1.75
C PRO A 220 -5.25 10.12 1.61
N ALA A 221 -5.66 9.86 0.37
CA ALA A 221 -6.58 8.80 0.00
C ALA A 221 -5.89 7.42 0.01
N ALA A 222 -6.68 6.35 -0.06
CA ALA A 222 -6.14 5.00 -0.28
C ALA A 222 -5.39 4.87 -1.62
N ALA A 223 -5.74 5.70 -2.60
CA ALA A 223 -5.09 5.76 -3.91
C ALA A 223 -3.88 6.71 -3.96
N PHE A 224 -3.44 7.23 -2.81
CA PHE A 224 -2.30 8.15 -2.74
C PHE A 224 -1.00 7.46 -3.17
N GLU A 225 -0.21 8.12 -4.01
CA GLU A 225 1.12 7.63 -4.42
C GLU A 225 2.20 8.72 -4.25
N ALA A 226 3.41 8.31 -3.88
CA ALA A 226 4.61 9.14 -4.03
C ALA A 226 5.06 9.15 -5.50
N PHE A 227 5.73 10.21 -5.95
CA PHE A 227 6.17 10.32 -7.34
C PHE A 227 7.23 9.25 -7.67
N ALA A 228 7.01 8.50 -8.75
CA ALA A 228 7.87 7.42 -9.20
C ALA A 228 8.30 7.66 -10.66
N PRO A 229 9.38 8.43 -10.88
CA PRO A 229 9.79 8.81 -12.23
C PRO A 229 10.26 7.61 -13.05
N VAL A 230 9.93 7.60 -14.35
CA VAL A 230 10.44 6.63 -15.32
C VAL A 230 11.82 7.04 -15.82
N PRO A 231 12.70 6.08 -16.17
CA PRO A 231 13.98 6.38 -16.81
C PRO A 231 13.78 7.15 -18.12
N ALA A 232 14.68 8.09 -18.43
CA ALA A 232 14.59 8.92 -19.63
C ALA A 232 14.54 8.11 -20.94
N GLN A 233 15.17 6.92 -20.93
CA GLN A 233 15.21 5.97 -22.05
C GLN A 233 13.96 5.06 -22.16
N ALA A 234 12.97 5.21 -21.28
CA ALA A 234 11.77 4.36 -21.32
C ALA A 234 11.04 4.49 -22.67
N LYS A 235 10.85 3.36 -23.36
CA LYS A 235 10.14 3.34 -24.64
C LYS A 235 8.70 3.81 -24.44
N ARG A 236 8.26 4.79 -25.22
CA ARG A 236 6.90 5.34 -25.16
C ARG A 236 5.99 4.60 -26.15
N LYS A 237 4.76 4.29 -25.73
CA LYS A 237 3.69 3.76 -26.58
C LYS A 237 3.04 4.86 -27.40
N ALA A 238 2.86 6.04 -26.80
CA ALA A 238 2.32 7.25 -27.42
C ALA A 238 3.01 8.50 -26.86
N THR A 239 2.98 9.59 -27.64
CA THR A 239 3.43 10.92 -27.21
C THR A 239 2.25 11.66 -26.58
N LEU A 240 2.40 12.06 -25.33
CA LEU A 240 1.37 12.78 -24.59
C LEU A 240 1.78 14.24 -24.39
N LEU A 241 0.95 15.18 -24.83
CA LEU A 241 1.18 16.63 -24.65
C LEU A 241 0.19 17.19 -23.62
N ALA A 242 0.64 17.97 -22.65
CA ALA A 242 -0.25 18.57 -21.65
C ALA A 242 -0.39 20.08 -21.88
N TYR A 243 -1.62 20.59 -21.88
CA TYR A 243 -1.83 22.04 -21.93
C TYR A 243 -1.28 22.72 -20.69
N TYR A 244 -0.67 23.89 -20.87
CA TYR A 244 0.02 24.60 -19.81
C TYR A 244 -0.62 25.98 -19.62
N LEU A 245 -1.19 26.21 -18.44
CA LEU A 245 -1.85 27.47 -18.08
C LEU A 245 -0.83 28.46 -17.52
N PRO A 246 -0.62 29.63 -18.15
CA PRO A 246 0.37 30.59 -17.69
C PRO A 246 -0.11 31.50 -16.54
N GLN A 247 -1.39 31.46 -16.13
CA GLN A 247 -2.02 32.44 -15.22
C GLN A 247 -1.64 32.32 -13.73
N PHE A 248 -0.52 31.67 -13.41
CA PHE A 248 0.06 31.61 -12.05
C PHE A 248 1.16 32.66 -11.83
N HIS A 249 1.07 33.80 -12.52
CA HIS A 249 1.88 35.00 -12.25
C HIS A 249 0.99 36.24 -12.41
N ALA A 250 1.30 37.30 -11.66
CA ALA A 250 0.53 38.53 -11.72
C ALA A 250 0.94 39.36 -12.95
N VAL A 251 -0.06 39.99 -13.58
CA VAL A 251 0.14 40.98 -14.67
C VAL A 251 -0.69 42.22 -14.36
N ALA A 252 -0.24 43.38 -14.85
CA ALA A 252 -0.84 44.67 -14.51
C ALA A 252 -2.32 44.75 -14.90
N GLU A 253 -2.68 44.15 -16.03
CA GLU A 253 -4.03 44.05 -16.54
C GLU A 253 -4.92 43.26 -15.56
N ASN A 254 -4.49 42.07 -15.13
CA ASN A 254 -5.26 41.26 -14.20
C ASN A 254 -5.41 41.96 -12.83
N ASP A 255 -4.32 42.57 -12.34
CA ASP A 255 -4.31 43.28 -11.06
C ASP A 255 -5.26 44.47 -11.02
N ALA A 256 -5.37 45.21 -12.13
CA ALA A 256 -6.29 46.34 -12.25
C ALA A 256 -7.75 45.92 -12.14
N TRP A 257 -8.09 44.69 -12.55
CA TRP A 257 -9.49 44.23 -12.66
C TRP A 257 -9.95 43.32 -11.52
N TRP A 258 -9.09 42.40 -11.09
CA TRP A 258 -9.44 41.39 -10.08
C TRP A 258 -8.76 41.62 -8.72
N GLY A 259 -7.92 42.66 -8.62
CA GLY A 259 -7.21 43.05 -7.41
C GLY A 259 -5.73 42.70 -7.47
N LYS A 260 -4.93 43.45 -6.73
CA LYS A 260 -3.47 43.34 -6.71
C LYS A 260 -3.00 41.91 -6.37
N GLY A 261 -2.12 41.35 -7.21
CA GLY A 261 -1.56 40.02 -7.06
C GLY A 261 -2.48 38.89 -7.54
N PHE A 262 -3.41 39.16 -8.46
CA PHE A 262 -4.35 38.14 -8.93
C PHE A 262 -3.64 37.02 -9.70
N THR A 263 -3.93 35.78 -9.32
CA THR A 263 -3.56 34.55 -10.03
C THR A 263 -4.71 33.55 -9.91
N ASP A 264 -4.66 32.45 -10.65
CA ASP A 264 -5.72 31.44 -10.54
C ASP A 264 -5.82 30.80 -9.14
N TRP A 265 -4.77 30.92 -8.29
CA TRP A 265 -4.83 30.57 -6.87
C TRP A 265 -5.88 31.36 -6.09
N THR A 266 -6.17 32.60 -6.49
CA THR A 266 -7.18 33.45 -5.85
C THR A 266 -8.57 32.81 -5.90
N ASN A 267 -8.88 32.10 -7.00
CA ASN A 267 -10.14 31.38 -7.17
C ASN A 267 -10.17 30.11 -6.31
N LEU A 268 -9.06 29.36 -6.29
CA LEU A 268 -8.96 28.11 -5.51
C LEU A 268 -9.12 28.34 -4.00
N GLY A 269 -8.74 29.51 -3.49
CA GLY A 269 -8.94 29.89 -2.08
C GLY A 269 -10.41 29.94 -1.63
N ARG A 270 -11.38 29.96 -2.55
CA ARG A 270 -12.83 29.97 -2.26
C ARG A 270 -13.46 28.58 -2.33
N ALA A 271 -12.70 27.56 -2.71
CA ALA A 271 -13.23 26.24 -2.99
C ALA A 271 -13.74 25.53 -1.73
N MET A 272 -15.02 25.11 -1.76
CA MET A 272 -15.68 24.41 -0.66
C MET A 272 -16.49 23.23 -1.20
N PRO A 273 -16.60 22.12 -0.44
CA PRO A 273 -17.40 20.98 -0.86
C PRO A 273 -18.88 21.36 -0.87
N ARG A 274 -19.53 21.19 -2.02
CA ARG A 274 -20.96 21.52 -2.24
C ARG A 274 -21.91 20.36 -2.01
N PHE A 275 -21.40 19.13 -2.11
CA PHE A 275 -22.16 17.89 -1.93
C PHE A 275 -21.24 16.78 -1.41
N VAL A 276 -21.81 15.70 -0.89
CA VAL A 276 -21.07 14.55 -0.34
C VAL A 276 -20.18 13.91 -1.41
N GLY A 277 -18.91 13.69 -1.10
CA GLY A 277 -17.92 13.18 -2.06
C GLY A 277 -17.32 14.23 -3.02
N HIS A 278 -17.75 15.49 -2.96
CA HIS A 278 -17.14 16.59 -3.71
C HIS A 278 -15.75 16.91 -3.15
N LEU A 279 -14.69 16.62 -3.91
CA LEU A 279 -13.30 16.78 -3.48
C LEU A 279 -12.83 18.25 -3.56
N GLN A 280 -13.30 19.08 -2.63
CA GLN A 280 -12.82 20.45 -2.42
C GLN A 280 -12.53 20.72 -0.93
N PRO A 281 -11.53 21.58 -0.61
CA PRO A 281 -10.60 22.22 -1.54
C PRO A 281 -9.54 21.25 -2.07
N ARG A 282 -9.14 21.40 -3.33
CA ARG A 282 -7.91 20.80 -3.86
C ARG A 282 -6.70 21.64 -3.44
N VAL A 283 -5.67 20.99 -2.90
CA VAL A 283 -4.50 21.68 -2.32
C VAL A 283 -3.20 21.10 -2.91
N PRO A 284 -2.34 21.92 -3.54
CA PRO A 284 -1.05 21.48 -4.07
C PRO A 284 -0.11 21.05 -2.94
N ARG A 285 0.64 19.95 -3.16
CA ARG A 285 1.55 19.38 -2.15
C ARG A 285 3.01 19.73 -2.39
N ASP A 286 3.55 19.35 -3.56
CA ASP A 286 5.01 19.32 -3.78
C ASP A 286 5.58 20.69 -4.16
N LEU A 287 4.85 21.45 -4.98
CA LEU A 287 5.24 22.80 -5.40
C LEU A 287 4.57 23.90 -4.57
N GLY A 288 3.57 23.54 -3.76
CA GLY A 288 2.72 24.49 -3.03
C GLY A 288 1.99 25.47 -3.96
N TYR A 289 1.52 26.58 -3.38
CA TYR A 289 0.94 27.70 -4.13
C TYR A 289 2.07 28.56 -4.73
N TYR A 290 2.57 28.17 -5.91
CA TYR A 290 3.74 28.77 -6.55
C TYR A 290 3.43 30.03 -7.37
N SER A 291 4.47 30.78 -7.75
CA SER A 291 4.40 31.80 -8.81
C SER A 291 5.29 31.42 -9.99
N LEU A 292 4.78 31.57 -11.20
CA LEU A 292 5.53 31.39 -12.46
C LEU A 292 6.44 32.59 -12.78
N ASP A 293 6.54 33.57 -11.89
CA ASP A 293 7.64 34.54 -11.93
C ASP A 293 9.00 33.89 -11.63
N ASN A 294 9.00 32.75 -10.92
CA ASN A 294 10.20 32.01 -10.57
C ASN A 294 10.53 30.94 -11.64
N PRO A 295 11.65 31.05 -12.36
CA PRO A 295 12.04 30.04 -13.36
C PRO A 295 12.30 28.65 -12.75
N ASP A 296 12.61 28.56 -11.45
CA ASP A 296 12.79 27.27 -10.77
C ASP A 296 11.49 26.46 -10.71
N THR A 297 10.33 27.12 -10.65
CA THR A 297 9.03 26.45 -10.68
C THR A 297 8.82 25.71 -11.99
N LEU A 298 9.05 26.39 -13.12
CA LEU A 298 8.96 25.77 -14.44
C LEU A 298 9.99 24.63 -14.60
N ARG A 299 11.20 24.78 -14.06
CA ARG A 299 12.19 23.70 -14.03
C ARG A 299 11.67 22.47 -13.29
N CYS A 300 11.11 22.64 -12.09
CA CYS A 300 10.54 21.52 -11.33
C CYS A 300 9.36 20.85 -12.06
N GLN A 301 8.50 21.63 -12.71
CA GLN A 301 7.40 21.10 -13.51
C GLN A 301 7.90 20.30 -14.72
N ILE A 302 8.93 20.80 -15.41
CA ILE A 302 9.59 20.08 -16.51
C ILE A 302 10.18 18.75 -16.02
N GLU A 303 10.86 18.74 -14.87
CA GLU A 303 11.44 17.51 -14.32
C GLU A 303 10.35 16.49 -13.94
N MET A 304 9.23 16.94 -13.35
CA MET A 304 8.08 16.07 -13.08
C MET A 304 7.44 15.54 -14.37
N ALA A 305 7.27 16.40 -15.39
CA ALA A 305 6.69 16.01 -16.67
C ALA A 305 7.57 14.99 -17.41
N LYS A 306 8.90 15.22 -17.46
CA LYS A 306 9.89 14.26 -17.99
C LYS A 306 9.84 12.95 -17.22
N GLY A 307 9.84 13.02 -15.89
CA GLY A 307 9.76 11.85 -15.02
C GLY A 307 8.46 11.07 -15.18
N ALA A 308 7.36 11.70 -15.60
CA ALA A 308 6.11 11.00 -15.92
C ALA A 308 6.04 10.48 -17.37
N GLY A 309 7.03 10.82 -18.21
CA GLY A 309 7.12 10.39 -19.60
C GLY A 309 6.40 11.28 -20.61
N LEU A 310 5.99 12.50 -20.23
CA LEU A 310 5.31 13.44 -21.13
C LEU A 310 6.21 13.81 -22.32
N GLY A 311 5.57 14.06 -23.46
CA GLY A 311 6.19 14.43 -24.72
C GLY A 311 6.47 15.92 -24.85
N GLY A 312 5.72 16.77 -24.13
CA GLY A 312 5.91 18.22 -24.15
C GLY A 312 4.72 18.99 -23.57
N PHE A 313 4.85 20.32 -23.51
CA PHE A 313 3.78 21.22 -23.08
C PHE A 313 3.14 21.97 -24.25
N VAL A 314 1.83 22.19 -24.18
CA VAL A 314 1.10 23.05 -25.10
C VAL A 314 0.77 24.35 -24.37
N PHE A 315 1.56 25.39 -24.57
CA PHE A 315 1.36 26.67 -23.88
C PHE A 315 0.14 27.39 -24.44
N TYR A 316 -0.77 27.83 -23.57
CA TYR A 316 -1.72 28.85 -23.96
C TYR A 316 -0.97 30.15 -24.26
N THR A 317 -1.22 30.68 -25.46
CA THR A 317 -0.62 31.91 -25.96
C THR A 317 -1.71 32.92 -26.24
N TYR A 318 -1.54 34.12 -25.69
CA TYR A 318 -2.50 35.21 -25.79
C TYR A 318 -1.89 36.34 -26.58
N TRP A 319 -2.46 36.57 -27.76
CA TRP A 319 -2.03 37.61 -28.67
C TRP A 319 -3.27 38.33 -29.19
N PHE A 320 -3.32 39.65 -28.98
CA PHE A 320 -4.46 40.53 -29.22
C PHE A 320 -4.03 41.79 -29.97
N ASN A 321 -4.21 41.84 -31.29
CA ASN A 321 -3.88 43.01 -32.12
C ASN A 321 -2.50 43.65 -31.79
N ARG A 322 -1.45 42.82 -31.71
CA ARG A 322 -0.04 43.16 -31.32
C ARG A 322 0.23 43.32 -29.82
N HIS A 323 -0.77 43.21 -28.97
CA HIS A 323 -0.62 43.11 -27.51
C HIS A 323 -0.45 41.64 -27.10
N ARG A 324 0.44 41.34 -26.16
CA ARG A 324 0.62 39.99 -25.59
C ARG A 324 0.22 40.02 -24.12
N LEU A 325 -0.36 38.92 -23.67
CA LEU A 325 -0.70 38.73 -22.27
C LEU A 325 -0.15 37.40 -21.77
N LEU A 326 0.16 37.37 -20.46
CA LEU A 326 0.62 36.18 -19.75
C LEU A 326 1.83 35.47 -20.39
N GLU A 327 2.66 36.18 -21.18
CA GLU A 327 3.74 35.54 -21.95
C GLU A 327 4.94 35.11 -21.10
N LYS A 328 5.05 35.59 -19.86
CA LYS A 328 6.27 35.48 -19.05
C LYS A 328 6.82 34.05 -18.91
N PRO A 329 6.01 33.00 -18.64
CA PRO A 329 6.51 31.63 -18.53
C PRO A 329 7.09 31.11 -19.85
N LEU A 330 6.46 31.48 -20.98
CA LEU A 330 6.94 31.11 -22.31
C LEU A 330 8.21 31.90 -22.67
N GLU A 331 8.30 33.19 -22.32
CA GLU A 331 9.54 33.97 -22.50
C GLU A 331 10.70 33.42 -21.67
N GLN A 332 10.44 32.97 -20.44
CA GLN A 332 11.44 32.28 -19.62
C GLN A 332 11.93 31.01 -20.31
N LEU A 333 11.01 30.17 -20.83
CA LEU A 333 11.36 28.97 -21.58
C LEU A 333 12.22 29.30 -22.81
N LEU A 334 11.82 30.29 -23.61
CA LEU A 334 12.53 30.70 -24.83
C LEU A 334 13.92 31.30 -24.52
N GLY A 335 14.03 32.07 -23.44
CA GLY A 335 15.26 32.75 -23.01
C GLY A 335 16.28 31.85 -22.32
N ASP A 336 15.82 30.80 -21.62
CA ASP A 336 16.69 29.85 -20.91
C ASP A 336 16.68 28.48 -21.59
N LYS A 337 17.79 28.16 -22.29
CA LYS A 337 17.96 26.87 -22.96
C LYS A 337 18.21 25.70 -21.99
N SER A 338 18.45 25.96 -20.70
CA SER A 338 18.54 24.92 -19.68
C SER A 338 17.17 24.33 -19.31
N LEU A 339 16.08 25.06 -19.58
CA LEU A 339 14.70 24.57 -19.48
C LEU A 339 14.38 23.67 -20.69
N ASP A 340 15.11 22.56 -20.80
CA ASP A 340 15.05 21.68 -21.96
C ASP A 340 13.79 20.80 -21.95
N PHE A 341 12.69 21.28 -22.54
CA PHE A 341 11.49 20.46 -22.72
C PHE A 341 10.76 20.82 -24.01
N PRO A 342 10.26 19.84 -24.78
CA PRO A 342 9.52 20.14 -26.00
C PRO A 342 8.23 20.91 -25.72
N PHE A 343 7.88 21.83 -26.62
CA PHE A 343 6.66 22.62 -26.46
C PHE A 343 6.03 23.02 -27.81
N CYS A 344 4.74 23.36 -27.79
CA CYS A 344 4.07 24.07 -28.88
C CYS A 344 3.02 25.05 -28.33
N ALA A 345 2.36 25.79 -29.22
CA ALA A 345 1.40 26.83 -28.85
C ALA A 345 -0.06 26.44 -29.14
N MET A 346 -0.93 26.80 -28.19
CA MET A 346 -2.37 26.94 -28.38
C MET A 346 -2.70 28.43 -28.40
N TRP A 347 -3.17 28.95 -29.53
CA TRP A 347 -3.60 30.34 -29.62
C TRP A 347 -5.02 30.49 -29.09
N ALA A 348 -5.13 31.02 -27.86
CA ALA A 348 -6.39 31.37 -27.23
C ALA A 348 -6.89 32.70 -27.81
N ASN A 349 -7.51 32.62 -28.98
CA ASN A 349 -7.83 33.74 -29.85
C ASN A 349 -9.19 34.39 -29.60
N GLU A 350 -9.82 34.09 -28.46
CA GLU A 350 -11.07 34.70 -28.04
C GLU A 350 -10.85 35.99 -27.23
N ASN A 351 -11.83 36.89 -27.23
CA ASN A 351 -11.77 38.13 -26.46
C ASN A 351 -11.44 37.86 -24.98
N TRP A 352 -10.52 38.63 -24.41
CA TRP A 352 -10.25 38.61 -22.99
C TRP A 352 -11.40 39.32 -22.26
N THR A 353 -12.22 38.60 -21.50
CA THR A 353 -13.47 39.10 -20.91
C THR A 353 -13.49 38.95 -19.40
N ARG A 354 -14.35 39.73 -18.71
CA ARG A 354 -14.45 39.72 -17.25
C ARG A 354 -15.07 38.44 -16.67
N ARG A 355 -16.03 37.84 -17.38
CA ARG A 355 -16.66 36.57 -17.00
C ARG A 355 -16.11 35.47 -17.90
N TRP A 356 -15.70 34.36 -17.27
CA TRP A 356 -15.20 33.15 -17.92
C TRP A 356 -16.32 32.34 -18.63
N ASP A 357 -17.32 33.01 -19.20
CA ASP A 357 -18.51 32.41 -19.82
C ASP A 357 -18.59 32.62 -21.34
N GLY A 358 -17.60 33.29 -21.94
CA GLY A 358 -17.55 33.52 -23.38
C GLY A 358 -18.66 34.45 -23.90
N LEU A 359 -19.43 35.11 -23.02
CA LEU A 359 -20.51 36.03 -23.39
C LEU A 359 -20.03 37.49 -23.30
N GLU A 360 -20.08 38.17 -24.45
CA GLU A 360 -19.39 39.43 -24.81
C GLU A 360 -19.83 40.71 -24.10
N ARG A 361 -20.34 40.67 -22.86
CA ARG A 361 -20.93 41.89 -22.24
C ARG A 361 -19.91 42.84 -21.59
N GLU A 362 -18.71 42.36 -21.24
CA GLU A 362 -17.60 43.20 -20.72
C GLU A 362 -16.24 42.69 -21.25
N VAL A 363 -15.85 43.14 -22.45
CA VAL A 363 -14.55 42.85 -23.08
C VAL A 363 -13.46 43.75 -22.48
N LEU A 364 -12.40 43.12 -21.95
CA LEU A 364 -11.22 43.78 -21.39
C LEU A 364 -10.16 44.06 -22.47
N ILE A 365 -9.87 43.04 -23.30
CA ILE A 365 -9.02 43.17 -24.49
C ILE A 365 -9.71 42.43 -25.64
N ALA A 366 -9.94 43.14 -26.74
CA ALA A 366 -10.62 42.61 -27.92
C ALA A 366 -9.62 42.00 -28.92
N GLN A 367 -10.09 40.99 -29.65
CA GLN A 367 -9.43 40.43 -30.82
C GLN A 367 -10.18 40.84 -32.08
N GLU A 368 -9.57 41.73 -32.89
CA GLU A 368 -10.27 42.38 -34.02
C GLU A 368 -9.87 41.80 -35.39
N TYR A 369 -8.83 40.97 -35.44
CA TYR A 369 -8.34 40.31 -36.67
C TYR A 369 -8.01 41.25 -37.84
N LEU A 370 -7.47 42.44 -37.55
CA LEU A 370 -7.10 43.44 -38.56
C LEU A 370 -6.12 42.89 -39.61
N GLU A 371 -6.35 43.18 -40.90
CA GLU A 371 -5.46 42.72 -41.99
C GLU A 371 -4.03 43.28 -41.88
N SER A 372 -3.87 44.47 -41.32
CA SER A 372 -2.57 45.11 -41.06
C SER A 372 -1.70 44.35 -40.05
N ASP A 373 -2.30 43.43 -39.31
CA ASP A 373 -1.68 42.75 -38.19
C ASP A 373 -1.20 41.33 -38.52
N ASP A 374 -1.61 40.79 -39.68
CA ASP A 374 -1.25 39.45 -40.12
C ASP A 374 0.27 39.23 -40.09
N VAL A 375 1.06 40.17 -40.59
CA VAL A 375 2.54 40.04 -40.62
C VAL A 375 3.10 39.91 -39.21
N ALA A 376 2.58 40.69 -38.26
CA ALA A 376 3.03 40.66 -36.87
C ALA A 376 2.60 39.37 -36.15
N LEU A 377 1.39 38.88 -36.44
CA LEU A 377 0.89 37.59 -35.94
C LEU A 377 1.75 36.42 -36.43
N ILE A 378 2.05 36.38 -37.72
CA ILE A 378 2.92 35.35 -38.31
C ILE A 378 4.31 35.39 -37.68
N ALA A 379 4.92 36.58 -37.58
CA ALA A 379 6.23 36.75 -36.96
C ALA A 379 6.23 36.32 -35.47
N HIS A 380 5.13 36.52 -34.75
CA HIS A 380 4.98 36.09 -33.36
C HIS A 380 5.09 34.57 -33.21
N PHE A 381 4.43 33.79 -34.08
CA PHE A 381 4.53 32.33 -34.07
C PHE A 381 5.86 31.81 -34.59
N VAL A 382 6.40 32.39 -35.67
CA VAL A 382 7.70 31.99 -36.22
C VAL A 382 8.82 32.13 -35.20
N ARG A 383 8.79 33.18 -34.38
CA ARG A 383 9.73 33.34 -33.26
C ARG A 383 9.76 32.13 -32.31
N MET A 384 8.63 31.45 -32.14
CA MET A 384 8.56 30.20 -31.34
C MET A 384 9.05 29.00 -32.16
N PHE A 385 8.71 28.95 -33.45
CA PHE A 385 9.13 27.88 -34.37
C PHE A 385 10.65 27.79 -34.54
N ASP A 386 11.35 28.92 -34.40
CA ASP A 386 12.81 29.01 -34.44
C ASP A 386 13.49 28.33 -33.24
N ASP A 387 12.76 28.04 -32.16
CA ASP A 387 13.30 27.29 -31.03
C ASP A 387 13.44 25.79 -31.38
N PRO A 388 14.61 25.17 -31.20
CA PRO A 388 14.82 23.76 -31.55
C PRO A 388 13.96 22.79 -30.73
N ARG A 389 13.40 23.23 -29.59
CA ARG A 389 12.49 22.44 -28.76
C ARG A 389 11.03 22.53 -29.23
N TYR A 390 10.72 23.36 -30.24
CA TYR A 390 9.35 23.48 -30.75
C TYR A 390 8.91 22.18 -31.41
N ILE A 391 7.73 21.66 -31.03
CA ILE A 391 7.23 20.37 -31.51
C ILE A 391 6.90 20.46 -32.99
N ARG A 392 7.50 19.55 -33.77
CA ARG A 392 7.30 19.41 -35.21
C ARG A 392 6.89 17.99 -35.54
N ILE A 393 5.90 17.83 -36.43
CA ILE A 393 5.46 16.53 -36.95
C ILE A 393 5.83 16.46 -38.42
N GLY A 394 6.63 15.47 -38.81
CA GLY A 394 7.19 15.39 -40.17
C GLY A 394 7.98 16.65 -40.58
N GLY A 395 8.62 17.32 -39.61
CA GLY A 395 9.36 18.58 -39.82
C GLY A 395 8.52 19.86 -39.81
N ARG A 396 7.19 19.76 -39.77
CA ARG A 396 6.26 20.90 -39.80
C ARG A 396 5.91 21.36 -38.37
N PRO A 397 5.96 22.67 -38.03
CA PRO A 397 5.55 23.17 -36.70
C PRO A 397 4.09 22.85 -36.40
N LEU A 398 3.79 22.35 -35.20
CA LEU A 398 2.42 22.16 -34.75
C LEU A 398 1.87 23.43 -34.08
N LEU A 399 0.75 23.97 -34.55
CA LEU A 399 0.09 25.14 -33.98
C LEU A 399 -1.41 24.88 -33.83
N PHE A 400 -1.93 25.07 -32.62
CA PHE A 400 -3.36 24.96 -32.35
C PHE A 400 -4.06 26.32 -32.36
N ILE A 401 -5.30 26.36 -32.86
CA ILE A 401 -6.18 27.54 -32.85
C ILE A 401 -7.44 27.19 -32.06
N TYR A 402 -7.73 27.97 -31.01
CA TYR A 402 -8.78 27.64 -30.06
C TYR A 402 -10.20 27.80 -30.62
N ARG A 403 -10.50 28.94 -31.27
CA ARG A 403 -11.81 29.24 -31.87
C ARG A 403 -11.68 29.77 -33.29
N VAL A 404 -11.82 28.89 -34.28
CA VAL A 404 -11.62 29.26 -35.68
C VAL A 404 -12.82 30.04 -36.23
N THR A 405 -14.03 29.78 -35.73
CA THR A 405 -15.28 30.38 -36.21
C THR A 405 -15.40 31.88 -36.01
N ILE A 406 -14.68 32.44 -35.03
CA ILE A 406 -14.66 33.89 -34.78
C ILE A 406 -13.68 34.63 -35.70
N ILE A 407 -12.87 33.92 -36.50
CA ILE A 407 -11.98 34.53 -37.48
C ILE A 407 -12.81 34.95 -38.69
N PRO A 408 -12.83 36.25 -39.07
CA PRO A 408 -13.57 36.71 -40.24
C PRO A 408 -13.06 36.03 -41.53
N ASP A 409 -13.98 35.38 -42.26
CA ASP A 409 -13.65 34.64 -43.50
C ASP A 409 -12.47 33.67 -43.30
N ALA A 410 -12.60 32.82 -42.28
CA ALA A 410 -11.53 31.95 -41.78
C ALA A 410 -10.82 31.16 -42.89
N ALA A 411 -11.53 30.56 -43.84
CA ALA A 411 -10.92 29.80 -44.93
C ALA A 411 -9.95 30.64 -45.79
N ARG A 412 -10.41 31.83 -46.24
CA ARG A 412 -9.55 32.77 -46.99
C ARG A 412 -8.38 33.25 -46.13
N ARG A 413 -8.64 33.53 -44.86
CA ARG A 413 -7.66 34.08 -43.92
C ARG A 413 -6.55 33.09 -43.60
N ILE A 414 -6.90 31.85 -43.30
CA ILE A 414 -5.97 30.73 -43.07
C ILE A 414 -5.10 30.47 -44.32
N ALA A 415 -5.71 30.48 -45.52
CA ALA A 415 -4.95 30.32 -46.77
C ALA A 415 -3.93 31.45 -46.97
N LYS A 416 -4.31 32.71 -46.65
CA LYS A 416 -3.39 33.86 -46.65
C LYS A 416 -2.24 33.66 -45.66
N TRP A 417 -2.53 33.25 -44.42
CA TRP A 417 -1.51 33.01 -43.40
C TRP A 417 -0.54 31.89 -43.77
N ARG A 418 -1.01 30.79 -44.36
CA ARG A 418 -0.13 29.72 -44.89
C ARG A 418 0.85 30.24 -45.94
N LYS A 419 0.36 31.07 -46.88
CA LYS A 419 1.21 31.72 -47.89
C LYS A 419 2.26 32.60 -47.21
N MET A 420 1.88 33.36 -46.19
CA MET A 420 2.81 34.21 -45.44
C MET A 420 3.86 33.42 -44.66
N PHE A 421 3.50 32.32 -43.98
CA PHE A 421 4.47 31.44 -43.32
C PHE A 421 5.53 30.92 -44.32
N SER A 422 5.09 30.49 -45.51
CA SER A 422 5.97 29.96 -46.55
C SER A 422 6.84 31.04 -47.21
N GLU A 423 6.24 32.13 -47.68
CA GLU A 423 6.95 33.16 -48.46
C GLU A 423 7.85 34.05 -47.60
N LEU A 424 7.46 34.36 -46.36
CA LEU A 424 8.22 35.27 -45.50
C LEU A 424 9.25 34.53 -44.63
N HIS A 425 8.99 33.27 -44.29
CA HIS A 425 9.78 32.56 -43.28
C HIS A 425 10.17 31.12 -43.69
N GLY A 426 9.73 30.62 -44.85
CA GLY A 426 10.05 29.26 -45.29
C GLY A 426 9.41 28.15 -44.45
N GLU A 427 8.36 28.47 -43.69
CA GLU A 427 7.69 27.55 -42.77
C GLU A 427 6.36 27.05 -43.31
N ALA A 428 5.98 25.83 -42.95
CA ALA A 428 4.72 25.20 -43.36
C ALA A 428 4.03 24.50 -42.17
N PRO A 429 3.47 25.26 -41.21
CA PRO A 429 2.89 24.68 -40.00
C PRO A 429 1.68 23.77 -40.27
N LEU A 430 1.47 22.82 -39.36
CA LEU A 430 0.22 22.10 -39.17
C LEU A 430 -0.70 22.96 -38.31
N LEU A 431 -1.79 23.44 -38.90
CA LEU A 431 -2.78 24.26 -38.22
C LEU A 431 -3.94 23.37 -37.79
N VAL A 432 -4.12 23.22 -36.47
CA VAL A 432 -5.09 22.30 -35.87
C VAL A 432 -6.12 23.09 -35.07
N MET A 433 -7.41 22.84 -35.28
CA MET A 433 -8.47 23.49 -34.49
C MET A 433 -8.76 22.74 -33.19
N ALA A 434 -9.06 23.45 -32.11
CA ALA A 434 -9.72 22.84 -30.95
C ALA A 434 -11.21 22.62 -31.24
N GLN A 435 -11.75 21.47 -30.83
CA GLN A 435 -13.18 21.19 -30.92
C GLN A 435 -13.93 21.81 -29.73
N SER A 436 -14.13 23.13 -29.78
CA SER A 436 -14.78 23.91 -28.71
C SER A 436 -16.13 24.50 -29.16
N LEU A 437 -17.10 24.62 -28.25
CA LEU A 437 -18.34 25.42 -28.42
C LEU A 437 -19.10 25.26 -29.77
N GLY A 438 -19.24 24.04 -30.29
CA GLY A 438 -19.95 23.76 -31.54
C GLY A 438 -19.06 23.66 -32.79
N ASP A 439 -17.75 23.89 -32.64
CA ASP A 439 -16.76 23.78 -33.70
C ASP A 439 -16.23 22.33 -33.75
N TYR A 440 -16.51 21.60 -34.83
CA TYR A 440 -16.14 20.17 -34.93
C TYR A 440 -15.30 19.83 -36.16
N ASP A 441 -15.69 20.31 -37.33
CA ASP A 441 -15.06 19.95 -38.61
C ASP A 441 -14.02 21.01 -39.07
N PRO A 442 -12.74 20.64 -39.23
CA PRO A 442 -11.68 21.53 -39.71
C PRO A 442 -11.70 21.80 -41.22
N GLU A 443 -12.33 20.95 -42.03
CA GLU A 443 -12.23 21.01 -43.49
C GLU A 443 -12.76 22.32 -44.09
N PRO A 444 -13.91 22.88 -43.66
CA PRO A 444 -14.43 24.14 -44.20
C PRO A 444 -13.48 25.33 -44.04
N TYR A 445 -12.52 25.26 -43.12
CA TYR A 445 -11.57 26.33 -42.82
C TYR A 445 -10.18 26.10 -43.42
N GLY A 446 -9.93 24.96 -44.08
CA GLY A 446 -8.63 24.62 -44.67
C GLY A 446 -7.54 24.29 -43.64
N LEU A 447 -7.93 23.70 -42.51
CA LEU A 447 -7.04 23.26 -41.43
C LEU A 447 -6.59 21.81 -41.62
N ASP A 448 -5.46 21.44 -41.01
CA ASP A 448 -4.83 20.12 -41.19
C ASP A 448 -5.50 19.02 -40.33
N GLY A 449 -6.30 19.41 -39.33
CA GLY A 449 -6.99 18.47 -38.45
C GLY A 449 -7.61 19.15 -37.24
N ALA A 450 -8.09 18.35 -36.29
CA ALA A 450 -8.69 18.82 -35.06
C ALA A 450 -8.07 18.16 -33.82
N VAL A 451 -8.25 18.80 -32.66
CA VAL A 451 -7.98 18.23 -31.34
C VAL A 451 -9.26 18.26 -30.50
N GLU A 452 -9.60 17.13 -29.90
CA GLU A 452 -10.75 17.03 -29.00
C GLU A 452 -10.53 17.92 -27.76
N PHE A 453 -11.57 18.59 -27.27
CA PHE A 453 -11.43 19.52 -26.14
C PHE A 453 -12.48 19.22 -25.04
N PRO A 454 -12.26 18.17 -24.23
CA PRO A 454 -13.15 17.82 -23.12
C PRO A 454 -13.02 18.82 -21.96
N PRO A 455 -14.02 18.92 -21.06
CA PRO A 455 -15.26 18.14 -21.07
C PRO A 455 -16.37 18.72 -21.94
N HIS A 456 -16.28 19.98 -22.39
CA HIS A 456 -17.43 20.74 -22.93
C HIS A 456 -18.21 20.05 -24.06
N LYS A 457 -17.51 19.43 -25.02
CA LYS A 457 -18.14 18.64 -26.09
C LYS A 457 -18.81 17.39 -25.51
N LEU A 458 -18.09 16.65 -24.68
CA LEU A 458 -18.55 15.37 -24.13
C LEU A 458 -19.72 15.55 -23.16
N SER A 459 -19.71 16.61 -22.36
CA SER A 459 -20.79 16.91 -21.40
C SER A 459 -22.14 17.18 -22.06
N GLN A 460 -22.16 17.63 -23.32
CA GLN A 460 -23.41 17.81 -24.08
C GLN A 460 -24.06 16.48 -24.47
N GLU A 461 -23.28 15.41 -24.49
CA GLU A 461 -23.67 14.05 -24.91
C GLU A 461 -23.82 13.09 -23.71
N THR A 462 -23.86 13.62 -22.48
CA THR A 462 -23.95 12.83 -21.25
C THR A 462 -25.02 13.37 -20.31
N ASP A 463 -25.75 12.47 -19.64
CA ASP A 463 -26.74 12.86 -18.65
C ASP A 463 -26.10 13.50 -17.41
N ARG A 464 -26.86 14.38 -16.76
CA ARG A 464 -26.48 14.99 -15.48
C ARG A 464 -26.90 14.08 -14.31
N ILE A 465 -26.13 14.11 -13.23
CA ILE A 465 -26.38 13.30 -12.02
C ILE A 465 -26.85 14.14 -10.82
N ASN A 466 -27.19 15.42 -11.01
CA ASN A 466 -27.58 16.33 -9.94
C ASN A 466 -28.61 15.77 -8.94
N ASP A 467 -29.62 15.04 -9.44
CA ASP A 467 -30.73 14.54 -8.63
C ASP A 467 -30.33 13.35 -7.72
N THR A 468 -29.13 12.80 -7.87
CA THR A 468 -28.60 11.72 -7.04
C THR A 468 -27.62 12.20 -5.97
N LEU A 469 -27.31 13.51 -5.95
CA LEU A 469 -26.32 14.10 -5.04
C LEU A 469 -26.93 14.46 -3.69
N ASP A 470 -26.18 14.19 -2.63
CA ASP A 470 -26.48 14.66 -1.28
C ASP A 470 -25.83 16.04 -1.06
N LEU A 471 -26.63 17.10 -1.12
CA LEU A 471 -26.15 18.48 -1.12
C LEU A 471 -25.76 18.95 0.28
N LEU A 472 -24.55 19.51 0.39
CA LEU A 472 -24.06 20.22 1.58
C LEU A 472 -24.33 21.72 1.51
N ASP A 473 -24.48 22.25 0.30
CA ASP A 473 -24.79 23.64 -0.01
C ASP A 473 -26.17 23.72 -0.70
N PRO A 474 -27.19 24.29 -0.03
CA PRO A 474 -28.54 24.37 -0.59
C PRO A 474 -28.65 25.33 -1.79
N ASP A 475 -27.68 26.23 -1.99
CA ASP A 475 -27.65 27.17 -3.12
C ASP A 475 -26.92 26.60 -4.35
N PHE A 476 -26.47 25.34 -4.28
CA PHE A 476 -25.74 24.68 -5.37
C PHE A 476 -26.61 24.44 -6.61
N SER A 477 -26.18 24.99 -7.75
CA SER A 477 -26.91 24.91 -9.02
C SER A 477 -26.02 24.53 -10.22
N ALA A 478 -24.80 24.04 -9.97
CA ALA A 478 -23.87 23.65 -11.02
C ALA A 478 -24.35 22.37 -11.72
N ILE A 479 -23.91 22.13 -12.95
CA ILE A 479 -24.22 20.89 -13.67
C ILE A 479 -23.16 19.85 -13.30
N VAL A 480 -23.58 18.65 -12.89
CA VAL A 480 -22.68 17.57 -12.49
C VAL A 480 -22.86 16.36 -13.40
N HIS A 481 -21.76 15.84 -13.95
CA HIS A 481 -21.71 14.62 -14.77
C HIS A 481 -20.82 13.56 -14.11
N ASP A 482 -21.02 12.30 -14.45
CA ASP A 482 -20.15 11.20 -14.02
C ASP A 482 -18.91 11.08 -14.93
N TYR A 483 -17.73 10.89 -14.33
CA TYR A 483 -16.46 10.79 -15.04
C TYR A 483 -16.35 9.56 -15.96
N GLU A 484 -16.90 8.41 -15.56
CA GLU A 484 -16.85 7.19 -16.39
C GLU A 484 -17.81 7.29 -17.57
N GLU A 485 -18.93 7.97 -17.42
CA GLU A 485 -19.81 8.31 -18.55
C GLU A 485 -19.06 9.19 -19.56
N ILE A 486 -18.40 10.27 -19.12
CA ILE A 486 -17.58 11.12 -20.01
C ILE A 486 -16.49 10.32 -20.73
N ALA A 487 -15.77 9.45 -20.01
CA ALA A 487 -14.75 8.59 -20.60
C ALA A 487 -15.34 7.60 -21.62
N ARG A 488 -16.48 6.97 -21.30
CA ARG A 488 -17.16 6.04 -22.21
C ARG A 488 -17.67 6.75 -23.46
N THR A 489 -18.30 7.92 -23.32
CA THR A 489 -18.75 8.73 -24.45
C THR A 489 -17.58 9.13 -25.33
N SER A 490 -16.46 9.59 -24.74
CA SER A 490 -15.23 9.88 -25.49
C SER A 490 -14.74 8.70 -26.34
N LEU A 491 -14.86 7.46 -25.85
CA LEU A 491 -14.39 6.26 -26.54
C LEU A 491 -15.43 5.72 -27.54
N ALA A 492 -16.71 6.05 -27.35
CA ALA A 492 -17.81 5.59 -28.19
C ALA A 492 -18.12 6.51 -29.38
N LEU A 493 -17.59 7.74 -29.39
CA LEU A 493 -17.80 8.68 -30.49
C LEU A 493 -17.35 8.05 -31.84
N PRO A 494 -18.15 8.22 -32.91
CA PRO A 494 -17.83 7.65 -34.22
C PRO A 494 -16.54 8.25 -34.79
N GLU A 495 -15.89 7.48 -35.64
CA GLU A 495 -14.66 7.90 -36.30
C GLU A 495 -14.90 9.10 -37.23
N THR A 496 -13.93 10.02 -37.28
CA THR A 496 -13.95 11.19 -38.16
C THR A 496 -13.20 10.91 -39.46
N GLU A 497 -13.58 11.60 -40.55
CA GLU A 497 -12.88 11.53 -41.84
C GLU A 497 -11.57 12.36 -41.85
N TYR A 498 -11.49 13.39 -41.00
CA TYR A 498 -10.29 14.21 -40.81
C TYR A 498 -9.38 13.69 -39.67
N PRO A 499 -8.07 14.03 -39.69
CA PRO A 499 -7.15 13.70 -38.59
C PRO A 499 -7.58 14.35 -37.26
N LEU A 500 -7.74 13.53 -36.23
CA LEU A 500 -8.17 13.97 -34.90
C LEU A 500 -7.17 13.53 -33.82
N ILE A 501 -6.72 14.47 -33.00
CA ILE A 501 -5.98 14.19 -31.76
C ILE A 501 -7.00 14.04 -30.63
N LYS A 502 -7.01 12.89 -29.94
CA LYS A 502 -7.85 12.67 -28.77
C LYS A 502 -7.26 13.33 -27.53
N THR A 503 -8.13 13.76 -26.62
CA THR A 503 -7.71 14.44 -25.39
C THR A 503 -8.35 13.79 -24.18
N ILE A 504 -7.55 13.58 -23.13
CA ILE A 504 -8.02 13.13 -21.82
C ILE A 504 -8.11 14.29 -20.84
N VAL A 505 -9.06 14.25 -19.91
CA VAL A 505 -9.14 15.19 -18.78
C VAL A 505 -8.84 14.46 -17.46
N PRO A 506 -7.87 14.91 -16.62
CA PRO A 506 -7.59 14.28 -15.32
C PRO A 506 -8.76 14.36 -14.33
N GLY A 507 -9.57 15.40 -14.47
CA GLY A 507 -10.76 15.75 -13.69
C GLY A 507 -11.21 17.14 -14.14
N TRP A 508 -12.46 17.50 -13.87
CA TRP A 508 -12.95 18.83 -14.17
C TRP A 508 -13.92 19.32 -13.09
N ASP A 509 -13.66 20.50 -12.56
CA ASP A 509 -14.45 21.15 -11.52
C ASP A 509 -14.09 22.64 -11.48
N ASN A 510 -14.90 23.46 -12.17
CA ASN A 510 -14.73 24.90 -12.17
C ASN A 510 -15.60 25.63 -11.12
N ASP A 511 -16.05 24.91 -10.07
CA ASP A 511 -16.68 25.54 -8.90
C ASP A 511 -15.84 26.67 -8.29
N PRO A 512 -14.50 26.56 -8.15
CA PRO A 512 -13.71 27.66 -7.60
C PRO A 512 -13.82 28.97 -8.39
N ARG A 513 -14.09 28.91 -9.70
CA ARG A 513 -14.30 30.10 -10.56
C ARG A 513 -15.76 30.57 -10.58
N ARG A 514 -16.73 29.68 -10.31
CA ARG A 514 -18.17 29.93 -10.54
C ARG A 514 -19.07 29.85 -9.31
N GLU A 515 -18.52 29.49 -8.16
CA GLU A 515 -19.13 29.53 -6.83
C GLU A 515 -20.54 28.89 -6.82
N GLY A 516 -20.62 27.58 -7.10
CA GLY A 516 -21.85 26.80 -7.09
C GLY A 516 -22.63 26.78 -8.41
N LYS A 517 -22.13 27.43 -9.47
CA LYS A 517 -22.84 27.59 -10.77
C LYS A 517 -22.07 27.04 -11.98
N GLY A 518 -21.08 26.20 -11.72
CA GLY A 518 -20.14 25.68 -12.71
C GLY A 518 -20.58 24.39 -13.42
N LEU A 519 -19.56 23.66 -13.88
CA LEU A 519 -19.61 22.31 -14.42
C LEU A 519 -18.65 21.44 -13.61
N VAL A 520 -19.13 20.31 -13.11
CA VAL A 520 -18.33 19.35 -12.34
C VAL A 520 -18.41 17.98 -13.01
N VAL A 521 -17.26 17.37 -13.27
CA VAL A 521 -17.14 15.96 -13.68
C VAL A 521 -16.74 15.16 -12.45
N HIS A 522 -17.74 14.60 -11.79
CA HIS A 522 -17.62 13.91 -10.51
C HIS A 522 -17.10 12.47 -10.67
N GLY A 523 -16.35 11.99 -9.67
CA GLY A 523 -15.86 10.61 -9.63
C GLY A 523 -14.49 10.38 -10.29
N ALA A 524 -13.82 11.43 -10.77
CA ALA A 524 -12.46 11.36 -11.31
C ALA A 524 -11.46 10.83 -10.27
N ASN A 525 -10.64 9.84 -10.65
CA ASN A 525 -9.56 9.30 -9.82
C ASN A 525 -8.42 8.72 -10.69
N PRO A 526 -7.22 8.47 -10.13
CA PRO A 526 -6.06 8.01 -10.90
C PRO A 526 -6.28 6.70 -11.65
N GLN A 527 -7.05 5.75 -11.10
CA GLN A 527 -7.31 4.44 -11.72
C GLN A 527 -8.21 4.58 -12.95
N LYS A 528 -9.32 5.33 -12.82
CA LYS A 528 -10.24 5.61 -13.93
C LYS A 528 -9.55 6.43 -15.03
N TYR A 529 -8.75 7.41 -14.64
CA TYR A 529 -7.91 8.18 -15.56
C TYR A 529 -6.93 7.28 -16.33
N GLN A 530 -6.21 6.38 -15.65
CA GLN A 530 -5.29 5.45 -16.30
C GLN A 530 -6.00 4.56 -17.32
N ALA A 531 -7.14 3.97 -16.94
CA ALA A 531 -7.90 3.08 -17.80
C ALA A 531 -8.38 3.79 -19.08
N TRP A 532 -8.86 5.03 -18.96
CA TRP A 532 -9.23 5.83 -20.13
C TRP A 532 -8.01 6.17 -21.00
N LEU A 533 -6.89 6.58 -20.40
CA LEU A 533 -5.66 6.90 -21.14
C LEU A 533 -5.11 5.69 -21.89
N GLU A 534 -5.12 4.49 -21.28
CA GLU A 534 -4.69 3.25 -21.94
C GLU A 534 -5.54 2.97 -23.19
N LYS A 535 -6.85 3.23 -23.14
CA LYS A 535 -7.72 3.12 -24.32
C LYS A 535 -7.44 4.18 -25.38
N LEU A 536 -7.14 5.41 -24.99
CA LEU A 536 -6.71 6.43 -25.96
C LEU A 536 -5.36 6.09 -26.60
N VAL A 537 -4.44 5.44 -25.87
CA VAL A 537 -3.19 4.91 -26.43
C VAL A 537 -3.50 3.87 -27.49
N GLU A 538 -4.35 2.88 -27.19
CA GLU A 538 -4.78 1.87 -28.18
C GLU A 538 -5.37 2.52 -29.45
N LEU A 539 -6.18 3.56 -29.31
CA LEU A 539 -6.75 4.30 -30.45
C LEU A 539 -5.70 5.08 -31.25
N ALA A 540 -4.79 5.78 -30.57
CA ALA A 540 -3.69 6.51 -31.22
C ALA A 540 -2.72 5.59 -31.97
N GLU A 541 -2.59 4.33 -31.54
CA GLU A 541 -1.84 3.30 -32.27
C GLU A 541 -2.53 2.86 -33.57
N GLN A 542 -3.86 2.78 -33.56
CA GLN A 542 -4.66 2.40 -34.72
C GLN A 542 -4.75 3.53 -35.74
N LYS A 543 -4.86 4.78 -35.27
CA LYS A 543 -5.00 5.98 -36.10
C LYS A 543 -4.03 7.08 -35.66
N PRO A 544 -2.76 7.01 -36.07
CA PRO A 544 -1.78 8.02 -35.72
C PRO A 544 -2.05 9.35 -36.47
N PHE A 545 -1.89 10.47 -35.77
CA PHE A 545 -2.01 11.82 -36.34
C PHE A 545 -0.75 12.13 -37.16
N TYR A 546 -0.87 12.13 -38.49
CA TYR A 546 0.25 12.30 -39.42
C TYR A 546 1.43 11.33 -39.14
N GLY A 547 1.12 10.09 -38.76
CA GLY A 547 2.12 9.05 -38.44
C GLY A 547 2.63 9.06 -37.00
N GLU A 548 2.28 10.08 -36.21
CA GLU A 548 2.62 10.18 -34.79
C GLU A 548 1.45 9.73 -33.90
N LYS A 549 1.75 8.90 -32.90
CA LYS A 549 0.78 8.41 -31.91
C LYS A 549 0.54 9.49 -30.84
N LEU A 550 -0.20 10.53 -31.19
CA LEU A 550 -0.34 11.75 -30.38
C LEU A 550 -1.64 11.77 -29.58
N ILE A 551 -1.54 12.16 -28.31
CA ILE A 551 -2.67 12.37 -27.40
C ILE A 551 -2.42 13.68 -26.63
N CYS A 552 -3.48 14.43 -26.32
CA CYS A 552 -3.39 15.58 -25.43
C CYS A 552 -3.97 15.28 -24.04
N VAL A 553 -3.50 15.99 -23.02
CA VAL A 553 -4.12 16.09 -21.69
C VAL A 553 -4.64 17.50 -21.54
N ASN A 554 -5.90 17.63 -21.12
CA ASN A 554 -6.61 18.89 -21.01
C ASN A 554 -5.84 19.95 -20.20
N ALA A 555 -5.07 19.59 -19.18
CA ALA A 555 -4.15 20.50 -18.52
C ALA A 555 -3.07 19.81 -17.67
N TRP A 556 -1.92 20.48 -17.54
CA TRP A 556 -0.85 20.22 -16.57
C TRP A 556 -1.22 20.79 -15.20
N ASN A 557 -1.68 22.05 -15.16
CA ASN A 557 -1.80 22.86 -13.95
C ASN A 557 -3.07 23.74 -13.88
N GLU A 558 -4.20 23.38 -14.46
CA GLU A 558 -5.44 24.18 -14.40
C GLU A 558 -6.23 23.90 -13.10
N TRP A 559 -5.67 24.35 -11.98
CA TRP A 559 -6.14 24.04 -10.62
C TRP A 559 -7.56 24.54 -10.32
N ALA A 560 -7.94 25.74 -10.75
CA ALA A 560 -9.28 26.28 -10.46
C ALA A 560 -10.40 25.64 -11.31
N GLU A 561 -10.04 24.78 -12.27
CA GLU A 561 -10.99 23.90 -12.98
C GLU A 561 -10.76 22.43 -12.63
N GLY A 562 -10.00 22.11 -11.59
CA GLY A 562 -9.78 20.73 -11.15
C GLY A 562 -9.04 19.83 -12.15
N ALA A 563 -8.49 20.42 -13.22
CA ALA A 563 -7.80 19.72 -14.31
C ALA A 563 -6.28 19.90 -14.16
N PHE A 564 -5.62 18.94 -13.51
CA PHE A 564 -4.17 19.00 -13.30
C PHE A 564 -3.56 17.61 -13.15
N LEU A 565 -2.28 17.51 -13.50
CA LEU A 565 -1.44 16.34 -13.24
C LEU A 565 -0.53 16.55 -12.01
N GLU A 566 -0.36 17.80 -11.57
CA GLU A 566 0.51 18.14 -10.45
C GLU A 566 0.08 17.46 -9.13
N PRO A 567 1.04 17.12 -8.24
CA PRO A 567 0.71 16.42 -6.99
C PRO A 567 -0.13 17.26 -6.01
N ASP A 568 -1.21 16.68 -5.50
CA ASP A 568 -2.06 17.26 -4.45
C ASP A 568 -1.94 16.51 -3.11
N LEU A 569 -2.60 17.03 -2.06
CA LEU A 569 -2.62 16.36 -0.74
C LEU A 569 -3.40 15.04 -0.75
N HIS A 570 -4.41 14.90 -1.63
CA HIS A 570 -5.34 13.77 -1.60
C HIS A 570 -4.79 12.53 -2.31
N PHE A 571 -4.33 12.69 -3.56
CA PHE A 571 -3.80 11.61 -4.39
C PHE A 571 -2.28 11.62 -4.51
N GLY A 572 -1.61 12.69 -4.06
CA GLY A 572 -0.16 12.79 -4.25
C GLY A 572 0.17 12.81 -5.74
N ALA A 573 1.19 12.06 -6.15
CA ALA A 573 1.62 11.99 -7.54
C ALA A 573 0.94 10.86 -8.35
N ALA A 574 -0.18 10.33 -7.87
CA ALA A 574 -0.83 9.17 -8.49
C ALA A 574 -1.27 9.41 -9.94
N PHE A 575 -1.68 10.64 -10.31
CA PHE A 575 -2.00 10.98 -11.70
C PHE A 575 -0.75 10.94 -12.60
N LEU A 576 0.39 11.49 -12.18
CA LEU A 576 1.67 11.37 -12.91
C LEU A 576 2.10 9.91 -13.09
N ASN A 577 1.99 9.12 -12.01
CA ASN A 577 2.35 7.71 -12.07
C ASN A 577 1.38 6.93 -12.98
N ALA A 578 0.09 7.23 -12.94
CA ALA A 578 -0.92 6.68 -13.84
C ALA A 578 -0.62 7.01 -15.31
N THR A 579 -0.24 8.26 -15.60
CA THR A 579 0.24 8.68 -16.92
C THR A 579 1.41 7.82 -17.38
N SER A 580 2.44 7.67 -16.54
CA SER A 580 3.63 6.87 -16.87
C SER A 580 3.30 5.39 -17.14
N ARG A 581 2.36 4.80 -16.37
CA ARG A 581 1.92 3.41 -16.55
C ARG A 581 1.20 3.21 -17.87
N ALA A 582 0.37 4.17 -18.28
CA ALA A 582 -0.37 4.08 -19.53
C ALA A 582 0.54 4.25 -20.75
N ILE A 583 1.40 5.28 -20.76
CA ILE A 583 2.12 5.70 -21.98
C ILE A 583 3.53 5.12 -22.10
N CYS A 584 4.16 4.63 -21.02
CA CYS A 584 5.49 4.03 -21.11
C CYS A 584 5.42 2.51 -21.14
N VAL A 585 6.20 1.91 -22.03
CA VAL A 585 6.61 0.51 -21.92
C VAL A 585 7.57 0.45 -20.75
N ARG A 586 7.12 -0.10 -19.62
CA ARG A 586 8.04 -0.52 -18.57
C ARG A 586 8.89 -1.65 -19.14
N GLU A 587 10.11 -1.34 -19.59
CA GLU A 587 11.13 -2.36 -19.83
C GLU A 587 11.30 -3.12 -18.51
N GLY A 588 10.80 -4.35 -18.46
CA GLY A 588 10.56 -5.09 -17.22
C GLY A 588 9.19 -5.76 -17.10
N ALA A 589 8.32 -5.67 -18.12
CA ALA A 589 7.15 -6.56 -18.24
C ALA A 589 7.45 -7.83 -19.06
N GLU A 590 8.67 -8.36 -19.00
CA GLU A 590 8.80 -9.82 -19.00
C GLU A 590 8.21 -10.28 -17.67
N ALA A 591 7.25 -11.21 -17.71
CA ALA A 591 6.45 -11.64 -16.56
C ALA A 591 7.29 -11.67 -15.27
N SER A 592 7.16 -10.62 -14.45
CA SER A 592 7.91 -10.54 -13.20
C SER A 592 7.53 -11.76 -12.37
N SER A 593 8.50 -12.37 -11.70
CA SER A 593 8.31 -13.46 -10.74
C SER A 593 7.56 -12.97 -9.48
N GLY A 594 6.36 -12.43 -9.68
CA GLY A 594 5.50 -11.90 -8.64
C GLY A 594 4.74 -13.00 -7.95
N VAL A 595 4.55 -12.86 -6.64
CA VAL A 595 3.76 -13.78 -5.81
C VAL A 595 2.56 -13.00 -5.26
N LEU A 596 1.37 -13.60 -5.40
CA LEU A 596 0.18 -13.13 -4.70
C LEU A 596 0.13 -13.75 -3.31
N LEU A 597 0.07 -12.93 -2.27
CA LEU A 597 -0.20 -13.37 -0.91
C LEU A 597 -1.65 -13.06 -0.59
N VAL A 598 -2.37 -14.03 -0.03
CA VAL A 598 -3.79 -13.86 0.33
C VAL A 598 -3.96 -14.05 1.84
N GLY A 599 -4.63 -13.10 2.50
CA GLY A 599 -4.95 -13.15 3.92
C GLY A 599 -6.40 -12.75 4.21
N HIS A 600 -6.95 -13.17 5.35
CA HIS A 600 -8.37 -12.94 5.64
C HIS A 600 -8.67 -11.53 6.17
N ASP A 601 -7.77 -10.91 6.94
CA ASP A 601 -7.87 -9.52 7.38
C ASP A 601 -6.49 -8.95 7.80
N ALA A 602 -6.46 -7.73 8.36
CA ALA A 602 -5.25 -7.08 8.88
C ALA A 602 -5.25 -6.87 10.42
N GLN A 603 -5.84 -7.79 11.18
CA GLN A 603 -5.79 -7.76 12.64
C GLN A 603 -4.41 -8.20 13.18
N PRO A 604 -3.97 -7.75 14.37
CA PRO A 604 -2.64 -8.06 14.92
C PRO A 604 -2.54 -9.47 15.54
N HIS A 605 -2.98 -10.51 14.82
CA HIS A 605 -2.89 -11.90 15.26
C HIS A 605 -1.77 -12.67 14.55
N GLY A 606 -1.49 -13.89 15.01
CA GLY A 606 -0.35 -14.69 14.56
C GLY A 606 -0.33 -15.00 13.05
N ALA A 607 -1.48 -15.28 12.43
CA ALA A 607 -1.54 -15.57 11.00
C ALA A 607 -1.21 -14.34 10.14
N GLN A 608 -1.68 -13.17 10.55
CA GLN A 608 -1.47 -11.89 9.88
C GLN A 608 -0.02 -11.45 10.05
N MET A 609 0.55 -11.60 11.25
CA MET A 609 1.98 -11.36 11.47
C MET A 609 2.84 -12.27 10.59
N LEU A 610 2.51 -13.56 10.50
CA LEU A 610 3.20 -14.49 9.59
C LEU A 610 3.15 -14.01 8.13
N LEU A 611 1.96 -13.59 7.64
CA LEU A 611 1.78 -13.10 6.27
C LEU A 611 2.58 -11.83 6.00
N LEU A 612 2.57 -10.88 6.95
CA LEU A 612 3.33 -9.63 6.87
C LEU A 612 4.84 -9.90 6.84
N HIS A 613 5.34 -10.78 7.72
CA HIS A 613 6.76 -11.14 7.75
C HIS A 613 7.19 -11.95 6.52
N LEU A 614 6.31 -12.80 5.97
CA LEU A 614 6.53 -13.49 4.70
C LEU A 614 6.68 -12.47 3.55
N ALA A 615 5.77 -11.49 3.45
CA ALA A 615 5.85 -10.42 2.47
C ALA A 615 7.16 -9.63 2.57
N ARG A 616 7.56 -9.26 3.81
CA ARG A 616 8.79 -8.54 4.09
C ARG A 616 10.03 -9.33 3.65
N ARG A 617 10.13 -10.63 3.97
CA ARG A 617 11.30 -11.46 3.61
C ARG A 617 11.37 -11.79 2.12
N LEU A 618 10.24 -12.06 1.47
CA LEU A 618 10.19 -12.25 0.01
C LEU A 618 10.72 -11.02 -0.74
N LYS A 619 10.32 -9.82 -0.31
CA LYS A 619 10.85 -8.57 -0.87
C LYS A 619 12.31 -8.37 -0.51
N ARG A 620 12.64 -8.43 0.78
CA ARG A 620 13.96 -8.07 1.32
C ARG A 620 15.07 -8.98 0.84
N ASP A 621 14.90 -10.28 1.00
CA ASP A 621 15.94 -11.25 0.72
C ASP A 621 15.94 -11.58 -0.78
N TRP A 622 14.78 -11.94 -1.33
CA TRP A 622 14.65 -12.51 -2.66
C TRP A 622 14.38 -11.49 -3.78
N GLY A 623 13.92 -10.28 -3.43
CA GLY A 623 13.51 -9.29 -4.44
C GLY A 623 12.23 -9.61 -5.17
N VAL A 624 11.45 -10.56 -4.65
CA VAL A 624 10.19 -10.97 -5.25
C VAL A 624 9.20 -9.82 -5.13
N ARG A 625 8.55 -9.48 -6.24
CA ARG A 625 7.45 -8.51 -6.22
C ARG A 625 6.23 -9.16 -5.55
N VAL A 626 5.81 -8.60 -4.42
CA VAL A 626 4.69 -9.11 -3.63
C VAL A 626 3.44 -8.30 -3.94
N TYR A 627 2.35 -9.01 -4.20
CA TYR A 627 0.99 -8.45 -4.25
C TYR A 627 0.19 -9.07 -3.11
N LEU A 628 -0.64 -8.28 -2.45
CA LEU A 628 -1.42 -8.72 -1.29
C LEU A 628 -2.92 -8.54 -1.56
N LEU A 629 -3.68 -9.62 -1.40
CA LEU A 629 -5.14 -9.59 -1.37
C LEU A 629 -5.61 -9.90 0.05
N LEU A 630 -6.15 -8.89 0.73
CA LEU A 630 -6.74 -9.05 2.05
C LEU A 630 -8.26 -9.12 1.93
N LEU A 631 -8.89 -10.08 2.62
CA LEU A 631 -10.34 -10.24 2.61
C LEU A 631 -11.05 -9.40 3.68
N GLY A 632 -10.34 -8.47 4.30
CA GLY A 632 -10.84 -7.67 5.41
C GLY A 632 -9.81 -6.62 5.85
N VAL A 633 -10.30 -5.60 6.55
CA VAL A 633 -9.48 -4.51 7.09
C VAL A 633 -8.99 -4.82 8.51
N GLY A 634 -8.07 -4.01 9.02
CA GLY A 634 -7.60 -4.10 10.40
C GLY A 634 -6.42 -3.16 10.69
N PRO A 635 -5.97 -3.05 11.95
CA PRO A 635 -4.93 -2.11 12.37
C PRO A 635 -3.59 -2.25 11.64
N LEU A 636 -3.22 -3.46 11.18
CA LEU A 636 -1.97 -3.69 10.45
C LEU A 636 -2.02 -3.25 8.98
N LEU A 637 -3.15 -2.75 8.47
CA LEU A 637 -3.31 -2.43 7.05
C LEU A 637 -2.24 -1.43 6.56
N GLY A 638 -1.88 -0.43 7.39
CA GLY A 638 -0.79 0.50 7.09
C GLY A 638 0.58 -0.19 6.95
N GLU A 639 0.86 -1.22 7.76
CA GLU A 639 2.10 -2.00 7.68
C GLU A 639 2.17 -2.87 6.41
N TYR A 640 1.02 -3.40 5.98
CA TYR A 640 0.93 -4.10 4.70
C TYR A 640 1.17 -3.17 3.51
N TYR A 641 0.57 -1.96 3.50
CA TYR A 641 0.80 -0.97 2.44
C TYR A 641 2.26 -0.50 2.33
N LYS A 642 2.96 -0.39 3.47
CA LYS A 642 4.41 -0.10 3.47
C LYS A 642 5.22 -1.23 2.83
N THR A 643 4.71 -2.45 2.87
CA THR A 643 5.44 -3.66 2.43
C THR A 643 5.21 -3.98 0.96
N ALA A 644 3.95 -3.93 0.49
CA ALA A 644 3.53 -4.43 -0.82
C ALA A 644 2.34 -3.65 -1.41
N GLU A 645 2.01 -3.93 -2.68
CA GLU A 645 0.76 -3.48 -3.29
C GLU A 645 -0.40 -4.28 -2.71
N VAL A 646 -1.30 -3.62 -1.97
CA VAL A 646 -2.41 -4.26 -1.25
C VAL A 646 -3.74 -3.93 -1.92
N SER A 647 -4.56 -4.95 -2.14
CA SER A 647 -5.97 -4.83 -2.49
C SER A 647 -6.82 -5.45 -1.38
N VAL A 648 -7.92 -4.79 -1.03
CA VAL A 648 -8.85 -5.27 -0.01
C VAL A 648 -10.19 -5.55 -0.68
N ALA A 649 -10.69 -6.79 -0.58
CA ALA A 649 -11.96 -7.16 -1.18
C ALA A 649 -12.65 -8.27 -0.39
N GLN A 650 -13.91 -8.05 -0.04
CA GLN A 650 -14.80 -9.06 0.56
C GLN A 650 -15.77 -9.65 -0.45
N ASP A 651 -16.14 -8.86 -1.46
CA ASP A 651 -17.10 -9.26 -2.48
C ASP A 651 -16.50 -10.27 -3.47
N LYS A 652 -17.29 -11.28 -3.81
CA LYS A 652 -16.89 -12.36 -4.70
C LYS A 652 -16.55 -11.88 -6.12
N THR A 653 -17.30 -10.92 -6.65
CA THR A 653 -17.12 -10.39 -8.00
C THR A 653 -15.81 -9.61 -8.06
N ILE A 654 -15.61 -8.70 -7.09
CA ILE A 654 -14.38 -7.91 -6.98
C ILE A 654 -13.15 -8.82 -6.82
N ILE A 655 -13.22 -9.87 -5.99
CA ILE A 655 -12.14 -10.85 -5.86
C ILE A 655 -11.85 -11.52 -7.22
N GLY A 656 -12.89 -11.87 -7.97
CA GLY A 656 -12.75 -12.42 -9.33
C GLY A 656 -11.98 -11.48 -10.25
N ASP A 657 -12.40 -10.23 -10.34
CA ASP A 657 -11.79 -9.20 -11.19
C ASP A 657 -10.33 -8.93 -10.79
N LEU A 658 -10.04 -8.91 -9.48
CA LEU A 658 -8.68 -8.77 -8.97
C LEU A 658 -7.81 -9.97 -9.35
N LEU A 659 -8.31 -11.20 -9.25
CA LEU A 659 -7.57 -12.39 -9.69
C LEU A 659 -7.29 -12.36 -11.19
N ASP A 660 -8.26 -11.91 -12.00
CA ASP A 660 -8.09 -11.76 -13.45
C ASP A 660 -7.07 -10.65 -13.78
N LYS A 661 -7.10 -9.52 -13.05
CA LYS A 661 -6.07 -8.48 -13.10
C LYS A 661 -4.70 -9.04 -12.77
N TYR A 662 -4.54 -9.73 -11.64
CA TYR A 662 -3.27 -10.33 -11.23
C TYR A 662 -2.75 -11.34 -12.26
N ARG A 663 -3.65 -12.14 -12.83
CA ARG A 663 -3.33 -13.05 -13.92
C ARG A 663 -2.82 -12.29 -15.16
N GLY A 664 -3.49 -11.21 -15.55
CA GLY A 664 -3.07 -10.32 -16.62
C GLY A 664 -1.69 -9.69 -16.39
N MET A 665 -1.33 -9.42 -15.13
CA MET A 665 -0.02 -8.92 -14.72
C MET A 665 1.10 -9.97 -14.75
N GLY A 666 0.82 -11.19 -15.19
CA GLY A 666 1.82 -12.26 -15.25
C GLY A 666 1.94 -13.08 -13.97
N ILE A 667 1.12 -12.83 -12.94
CA ILE A 667 1.17 -13.61 -11.69
C ILE A 667 0.65 -15.02 -11.96
N ARG A 668 1.43 -16.02 -11.55
CA ARG A 668 1.14 -17.45 -11.78
C ARG A 668 1.02 -18.25 -10.51
N THR A 669 1.43 -17.70 -9.36
CA THR A 669 1.39 -18.39 -8.08
C THR A 669 0.83 -17.51 -6.97
N ALA A 670 0.15 -18.13 -6.02
CA ALA A 670 -0.33 -17.48 -4.82
C ALA A 670 -0.03 -18.32 -3.57
N ILE A 671 0.32 -17.66 -2.46
CA ILE A 671 0.36 -18.26 -1.12
C ILE A 671 -0.87 -17.77 -0.38
N VAL A 672 -1.78 -18.70 -0.08
CA VAL A 672 -3.02 -18.42 0.64
C VAL A 672 -2.80 -18.77 2.09
N ASN A 673 -2.78 -17.75 2.95
CA ASN A 673 -2.47 -17.93 4.35
C ASN A 673 -3.73 -18.16 5.18
N SER A 674 -3.75 -19.31 5.84
CA SER A 674 -4.80 -19.81 6.73
C SER A 674 -6.07 -20.30 6.02
N ALA A 675 -6.74 -21.29 6.62
CA ALA A 675 -7.98 -21.86 6.12
C ALA A 675 -9.13 -20.83 6.08
N ALA A 676 -9.05 -19.76 6.88
CA ALA A 676 -9.97 -18.63 6.81
C ALA A 676 -9.95 -17.91 5.43
N SER A 677 -8.84 -18.00 4.70
CA SER A 677 -8.69 -17.44 3.35
C SER A 677 -8.99 -18.45 2.23
N ALA A 678 -9.31 -19.71 2.58
CA ALA A 678 -9.39 -20.83 1.64
C ALA A 678 -10.45 -20.68 0.54
N ARG A 679 -11.47 -19.83 0.75
CA ARG A 679 -12.50 -19.55 -0.27
C ARG A 679 -11.95 -18.99 -1.58
N VAL A 680 -10.78 -18.34 -1.56
CA VAL A 680 -10.15 -17.78 -2.77
C VAL A 680 -9.45 -18.85 -3.61
N VAL A 681 -9.01 -19.94 -2.98
CA VAL A 681 -8.16 -20.98 -3.61
C VAL A 681 -8.78 -21.53 -4.89
N LEU A 682 -10.04 -21.98 -4.81
CA LEU A 682 -10.73 -22.56 -5.96
C LEU A 682 -10.84 -21.59 -7.14
N TRP A 683 -11.02 -20.29 -6.87
CA TRP A 683 -11.16 -19.28 -7.91
C TRP A 683 -9.83 -18.91 -8.55
N ALA A 684 -8.76 -18.87 -7.75
CA ALA A 684 -7.40 -18.64 -8.23
C ALA A 684 -6.93 -19.79 -9.14
N GLU A 685 -7.11 -21.04 -8.71
CA GLU A 685 -6.73 -22.24 -9.47
C GLU A 685 -7.47 -22.31 -10.82
N ARG A 686 -8.78 -22.02 -10.84
CA ARG A 686 -9.57 -21.99 -12.09
C ARG A 686 -9.10 -20.93 -13.09
N ARG A 687 -8.39 -19.90 -12.63
CA ARG A 687 -7.77 -18.84 -13.45
C ARG A 687 -6.30 -19.13 -13.77
N GLY A 688 -5.82 -20.32 -13.42
CA GLY A 688 -4.46 -20.76 -13.66
C GLY A 688 -3.42 -20.13 -12.72
N ILE A 689 -3.85 -19.57 -11.58
CA ILE A 689 -2.93 -19.13 -10.51
C ILE A 689 -2.79 -20.31 -9.54
N LYS A 690 -1.63 -20.97 -9.58
CA LYS A 690 -1.34 -22.13 -8.72
C LYS A 690 -1.17 -21.68 -7.27
N THR A 691 -1.92 -22.29 -6.37
CA THR A 691 -1.99 -21.89 -4.97
C THR A 691 -1.22 -22.83 -4.05
N THR A 692 -0.62 -22.25 -3.01
CA THR A 692 -0.08 -22.95 -1.85
C THR A 692 -0.91 -22.52 -0.64
N LEU A 693 -1.79 -23.40 -0.14
CA LEU A 693 -2.63 -23.12 1.02
C LEU A 693 -1.88 -23.51 2.29
N LEU A 694 -1.65 -22.52 3.16
CA LEU A 694 -1.09 -22.72 4.49
C LEU A 694 -2.25 -22.95 5.46
N VAL A 695 -2.24 -24.07 6.18
CA VAL A 695 -3.27 -24.39 7.16
C VAL A 695 -2.69 -24.28 8.56
N HIS A 696 -3.35 -23.47 9.40
CA HIS A 696 -2.95 -23.21 10.79
C HIS A 696 -4.10 -23.48 11.78
N GLU A 697 -5.30 -23.74 11.28
CA GLU A 697 -6.49 -23.89 12.10
C GLU A 697 -6.68 -25.33 12.57
N MET A 698 -6.88 -25.47 13.87
CA MET A 698 -7.23 -26.73 14.50
C MET A 698 -8.77 -26.97 14.45
N PRO A 699 -9.25 -28.21 14.66
CA PRO A 699 -10.66 -28.58 14.45
C PRO A 699 -11.69 -27.71 15.17
N GLN A 700 -11.44 -27.30 16.42
CA GLN A 700 -12.40 -26.50 17.16
C GLN A 700 -12.51 -25.08 16.58
N LEU A 701 -11.38 -24.46 16.23
CA LEU A 701 -11.34 -23.15 15.55
C LEU A 701 -12.07 -23.17 14.19
N LEU A 702 -11.94 -24.25 13.42
CA LEU A 702 -12.69 -24.40 12.17
C LEU A 702 -14.20 -24.37 12.39
N LYS A 703 -14.69 -24.98 13.47
CA LYS A 703 -16.12 -25.00 13.82
C LYS A 703 -16.59 -23.67 14.37
N GLU A 704 -15.85 -23.09 15.32
CA GLU A 704 -16.19 -21.80 15.95
C GLU A 704 -16.36 -20.67 14.92
N HIS A 705 -15.53 -20.69 13.87
CA HIS A 705 -15.58 -19.70 12.80
C HIS A 705 -16.33 -20.17 11.54
N ASN A 706 -17.02 -21.33 11.58
CA ASN A 706 -17.77 -21.89 10.45
C ASN A 706 -16.95 -22.03 9.15
N LEU A 707 -15.68 -22.45 9.26
CA LEU A 707 -14.73 -22.51 8.14
C LEU A 707 -14.69 -23.88 7.44
N GLU A 708 -15.36 -24.91 7.95
CA GLU A 708 -15.22 -26.31 7.50
C GLU A 708 -15.46 -26.49 5.98
N ILE A 709 -16.50 -25.87 5.44
CA ILE A 709 -16.85 -25.99 4.01
C ILE A 709 -15.77 -25.36 3.12
N GLN A 710 -15.35 -24.13 3.43
CA GLN A 710 -14.33 -23.44 2.62
C GLN A 710 -12.95 -24.08 2.78
N ALA A 711 -12.63 -24.59 3.99
CA ALA A 711 -11.41 -25.33 4.24
C ALA A 711 -11.36 -26.63 3.41
N ARG A 712 -12.48 -27.37 3.33
CA ARG A 712 -12.60 -28.56 2.47
C ARG A 712 -12.41 -28.21 0.99
N LEU A 713 -13.15 -27.21 0.49
CA LEU A 713 -13.11 -26.82 -0.92
C LEU A 713 -11.73 -26.29 -1.33
N GLY A 714 -11.14 -25.41 -0.50
CA GLY A 714 -9.80 -24.89 -0.74
C GLY A 714 -8.73 -25.97 -0.62
N GLY A 715 -8.80 -26.83 0.40
CA GLY A 715 -7.85 -27.94 0.58
C GLY A 715 -7.89 -28.96 -0.57
N ALA A 716 -9.07 -29.21 -1.14
CA ALA A 716 -9.22 -30.08 -2.31
C ALA A 716 -8.69 -29.42 -3.60
N ALA A 717 -8.85 -28.11 -3.74
CA ALA A 717 -8.45 -27.39 -4.95
C ALA A 717 -6.98 -26.95 -4.97
N ALA A 718 -6.36 -26.73 -3.80
CA ALA A 718 -5.03 -26.15 -3.71
C ALA A 718 -3.96 -26.96 -4.46
N GLY A 719 -3.11 -26.29 -5.22
CA GLY A 719 -1.95 -26.92 -5.87
C GLY A 719 -1.01 -27.57 -4.85
N ASN A 720 -0.70 -26.87 -3.76
CA ASN A 720 0.07 -27.39 -2.63
C ASN A 720 -0.67 -27.16 -1.31
N LEU A 721 -0.65 -28.15 -0.41
CA LEU A 721 -1.26 -28.06 0.93
C LEU A 721 -0.17 -28.20 1.99
N VAL A 722 0.02 -27.16 2.80
CA VAL A 722 1.13 -27.02 3.74
C VAL A 722 0.60 -26.98 5.17
N PHE A 723 1.19 -27.81 6.03
CA PHE A 723 0.88 -27.90 7.45
C PHE A 723 2.14 -27.73 8.29
N SER A 724 1.99 -27.18 9.49
CA SER A 724 3.11 -27.02 10.41
C SER A 724 3.57 -28.31 11.10
N SER A 725 2.71 -29.34 11.15
CA SER A 725 2.99 -30.63 11.79
C SER A 725 2.12 -31.76 11.22
N GLU A 726 2.56 -33.01 11.38
CA GLU A 726 1.79 -34.19 10.98
C GLU A 726 0.46 -34.27 11.75
N PHE A 727 0.50 -34.00 13.06
CA PHE A 727 -0.69 -33.96 13.92
C PHE A 727 -1.78 -33.01 13.39
N LEU A 728 -1.40 -31.79 13.01
CA LEU A 728 -2.34 -30.83 12.42
C LEU A 728 -2.90 -31.36 11.09
N ALA A 729 -2.04 -31.92 10.24
CA ALA A 729 -2.47 -32.43 8.94
C ALA A 729 -3.50 -33.56 9.07
N GLU A 730 -3.29 -34.49 9.99
CA GLU A 730 -4.23 -35.58 10.26
C GLU A 730 -5.56 -35.06 10.81
N LYS A 731 -5.52 -34.18 11.83
CA LYS A 731 -6.72 -33.62 12.46
C LYS A 731 -7.53 -32.76 11.49
N PHE A 732 -6.86 -31.93 10.70
CA PHE A 732 -7.51 -31.13 9.66
C PHE A 732 -8.18 -32.02 8.63
N CYS A 733 -7.45 -32.95 7.99
CA CYS A 733 -8.01 -33.82 6.95
C CYS A 733 -9.18 -34.67 7.45
N ALA A 734 -9.10 -35.18 8.68
CA ALA A 734 -10.20 -35.91 9.32
C ALA A 734 -11.43 -35.01 9.53
N THR A 735 -11.24 -33.78 10.02
CA THR A 735 -12.32 -32.83 10.31
C THR A 735 -13.04 -32.40 9.05
N VAL A 736 -12.32 -32.08 7.97
CA VAL A 736 -12.92 -31.63 6.72
C VAL A 736 -13.24 -32.76 5.73
N ASN A 737 -13.02 -34.01 6.13
CA ASN A 737 -13.19 -35.22 5.30
C ASN A 737 -12.47 -35.10 3.94
N LEU A 738 -11.16 -34.80 3.98
CA LEU A 738 -10.31 -34.63 2.79
C LEU A 738 -9.39 -35.84 2.60
N ALA A 739 -9.67 -36.64 1.58
CA ALA A 739 -8.85 -37.78 1.19
C ALA A 739 -7.73 -37.34 0.22
N ARG A 740 -6.63 -36.79 0.75
CA ARG A 740 -5.46 -36.36 -0.03
C ARG A 740 -4.18 -36.91 0.56
N ALA A 741 -3.43 -37.68 -0.22
CA ALA A 741 -2.15 -38.27 0.20
C ALA A 741 -0.98 -37.28 0.08
N GLU A 742 -1.02 -36.38 -0.91
CA GLU A 742 0.02 -35.38 -1.13
C GLU A 742 -0.18 -34.16 -0.21
N ARG A 743 0.67 -34.05 0.81
CA ARG A 743 0.74 -32.92 1.76
C ARG A 743 2.19 -32.61 2.10
N VAL A 744 2.47 -31.35 2.44
CA VAL A 744 3.81 -30.89 2.82
C VAL A 744 3.79 -30.52 4.31
N ILE A 745 4.68 -31.15 5.08
CA ILE A 745 4.92 -30.76 6.48
C ILE A 745 6.08 -29.76 6.50
N LEU A 746 5.76 -28.51 6.78
CA LEU A 746 6.69 -27.40 6.79
C LEU A 746 6.33 -26.42 7.94
N PRO A 747 7.02 -26.52 9.08
CA PRO A 747 6.83 -25.61 10.21
C PRO A 747 7.13 -24.16 9.83
N GLN A 748 6.31 -23.21 10.30
CA GLN A 748 6.32 -21.80 9.90
C GLN A 748 7.58 -20.97 10.25
N GLY A 749 8.57 -21.57 10.91
CA GLY A 749 9.81 -20.90 11.33
C GLY A 749 9.61 -19.82 12.41
N ASN A 750 10.71 -19.35 12.98
CA ASN A 750 10.74 -18.25 13.96
C ASN A 750 11.05 -16.93 13.25
N TYR A 751 10.00 -16.16 12.91
CA TYR A 751 10.13 -14.89 12.18
C TYR A 751 10.75 -13.74 13.01
N LEU A 752 10.77 -13.84 14.35
CA LEU A 752 11.50 -12.90 15.21
C LEU A 752 12.98 -13.27 15.36
N ALA A 753 13.37 -14.49 15.00
CA ALA A 753 14.73 -15.02 15.09
C ALA A 753 15.37 -14.79 16.47
N THR A 754 14.59 -15.03 17.54
CA THR A 754 15.02 -14.85 18.93
C THR A 754 16.25 -15.69 19.27
N ARG A 755 17.11 -15.14 20.14
CA ARG A 755 18.38 -15.74 20.56
C ARG A 755 18.60 -15.51 22.05
N PRO A 756 19.46 -16.31 22.71
CA PRO A 756 19.86 -16.06 24.09
C PRO A 756 20.49 -14.66 24.21
N ASP A 757 20.07 -13.90 25.22
CA ASP A 757 20.59 -12.58 25.54
C ASP A 757 20.71 -12.45 27.06
N ASP A 758 21.94 -12.58 27.56
CA ASP A 758 22.23 -12.53 29.00
C ASP A 758 21.97 -11.14 29.59
N ALA A 759 22.18 -10.07 28.81
CA ALA A 759 21.93 -8.70 29.25
C ALA A 759 20.42 -8.42 29.36
N ALA A 760 19.63 -8.86 28.39
CA ALA A 760 18.17 -8.80 28.48
C ALA A 760 17.63 -9.64 29.62
N ARG A 761 18.13 -10.86 29.78
CA ARG A 761 17.78 -11.75 30.90
C ARG A 761 18.01 -11.08 32.25
N ALA A 762 19.20 -10.51 32.49
CA ALA A 762 19.50 -9.83 33.74
C ALA A 762 18.59 -8.61 33.98
N ARG A 763 18.33 -7.82 32.94
CA ARG A 763 17.47 -6.63 33.02
C ARG A 763 16.02 -6.99 33.36
N VAL A 764 15.43 -7.95 32.65
CA VAL A 764 14.03 -8.36 32.87
C VAL A 764 13.86 -9.00 34.25
N ARG A 765 14.77 -9.89 34.67
CA ARG A 765 14.69 -10.51 36.00
C ARG A 765 14.79 -9.47 37.14
N ARG A 766 15.65 -8.45 36.98
CA ARG A 766 15.72 -7.33 37.93
C ARG A 766 14.43 -6.51 37.95
N ALA A 767 13.86 -6.21 36.78
CA ALA A 767 12.60 -5.47 36.67
C ALA A 767 11.41 -6.23 37.28
N LEU A 768 11.43 -7.57 37.24
CA LEU A 768 10.44 -8.44 37.88
C LEU A 768 10.72 -8.68 39.38
N GLY A 769 11.75 -8.04 39.94
CA GLY A 769 12.15 -8.18 41.35
C GLY A 769 12.47 -9.63 41.72
N MET A 770 13.20 -10.33 40.85
CA MET A 770 13.61 -11.72 41.09
C MET A 770 14.97 -11.79 41.82
N ASP A 771 15.10 -12.76 42.72
CA ASP A 771 16.36 -13.07 43.40
C ASP A 771 17.37 -13.74 42.44
N GLU A 772 18.67 -13.63 42.74
CA GLU A 772 19.78 -14.10 41.88
C GLU A 772 19.74 -15.63 41.58
N GLY A 773 18.99 -16.41 42.35
CA GLY A 773 18.81 -17.86 42.15
C GLY A 773 17.38 -18.32 41.85
N GLY A 774 16.40 -17.41 41.77
CA GLY A 774 15.00 -17.77 41.53
C GLY A 774 14.74 -18.18 40.07
N PHE A 775 13.72 -18.98 39.79
CA PHE A 775 13.34 -19.47 38.45
C PHE A 775 12.15 -18.72 37.86
N LEU A 776 12.15 -18.53 36.54
CA LEU A 776 11.07 -17.89 35.79
C LEU A 776 10.36 -18.89 34.87
N VAL A 777 9.07 -19.10 35.10
CA VAL A 777 8.18 -19.84 34.19
C VAL A 777 7.36 -18.84 33.37
N LEU A 778 7.42 -18.93 32.04
CA LEU A 778 6.80 -17.97 31.13
C LEU A 778 5.63 -18.61 30.37
N GLY A 779 4.51 -17.90 30.31
CA GLY A 779 3.45 -18.07 29.31
C GLY A 779 3.36 -16.82 28.42
N ALA A 780 3.05 -16.98 27.14
CA ALA A 780 2.96 -15.86 26.21
C ALA A 780 1.85 -16.04 25.16
N GLY A 781 1.12 -14.95 24.88
CA GLY A 781 0.06 -14.88 23.88
C GLY A 781 -1.20 -14.18 24.41
N PHE A 782 -2.21 -14.04 23.54
CA PHE A 782 -3.53 -13.56 23.95
C PHE A 782 -4.18 -14.61 24.88
N ALA A 783 -4.46 -14.21 26.11
CA ALA A 783 -4.98 -15.12 27.14
C ALA A 783 -6.49 -15.34 26.96
N ASP A 784 -6.82 -16.52 26.43
CA ASP A 784 -8.18 -17.05 26.28
C ASP A 784 -8.26 -18.49 26.85
N PHE A 785 -9.46 -19.10 26.82
CA PHE A 785 -9.65 -20.47 27.29
C PHE A 785 -8.92 -21.51 26.41
N ARG A 786 -8.72 -21.23 25.12
CA ARG A 786 -8.02 -22.14 24.20
C ARG A 786 -6.53 -22.22 24.52
N LYS A 787 -5.89 -21.09 24.84
CA LYS A 787 -4.51 -20.97 25.34
C LYS A 787 -4.35 -21.44 26.79
N GLY A 788 -5.47 -21.74 27.46
CA GLY A 788 -5.49 -22.30 28.81
C GLY A 788 -4.89 -21.38 29.85
N PHE A 789 -5.19 -20.08 29.79
CA PHE A 789 -4.72 -19.12 30.78
C PHE A 789 -5.23 -19.45 32.20
N ASP A 790 -6.44 -19.99 32.30
CA ASP A 790 -7.01 -20.53 33.54
C ASP A 790 -6.14 -21.66 34.12
N LEU A 791 -5.69 -22.59 33.27
CA LEU A 791 -4.79 -23.68 33.68
C LEU A 791 -3.43 -23.13 34.10
N PHE A 792 -2.86 -22.17 33.35
CA PHE A 792 -1.62 -21.50 33.70
C PHE A 792 -1.68 -20.88 35.10
N LEU A 793 -2.77 -20.18 35.42
CA LEU A 793 -2.96 -19.55 36.72
C LEU A 793 -3.08 -20.59 37.86
N GLN A 794 -3.79 -21.70 37.63
CA GLN A 794 -3.91 -22.78 38.61
C GLN A 794 -2.55 -23.46 38.87
N ILE A 795 -1.78 -23.73 37.82
CA ILE A 795 -0.42 -24.28 37.92
C ILE A 795 0.49 -23.30 38.67
N ALA A 796 0.41 -22.00 38.35
CA ALA A 796 1.20 -20.96 39.02
C ALA A 796 0.92 -20.92 40.52
N ARG A 797 -0.35 -20.91 40.93
CA ARG A 797 -0.76 -20.91 42.34
C ARG A 797 -0.25 -22.13 43.09
N LYS A 798 -0.20 -23.29 42.43
CA LYS A 798 0.29 -24.52 43.04
C LYS A 798 1.82 -24.53 43.17
N VAL A 799 2.53 -24.37 42.06
CA VAL A 799 3.99 -24.50 42.03
C VAL A 799 4.65 -23.35 42.78
N ALA A 800 4.29 -22.10 42.48
CA ALA A 800 4.85 -20.95 43.20
C ALA A 800 4.36 -20.85 44.65
N GLY A 801 3.18 -21.41 44.97
CA GLY A 801 2.70 -21.53 46.34
C GLY A 801 3.50 -22.53 47.18
N ALA A 802 4.03 -23.59 46.56
CA ALA A 802 4.91 -24.56 47.21
C ALA A 802 6.39 -24.15 47.18
N ARG A 803 6.80 -23.33 46.21
CA ARG A 803 8.19 -22.92 45.96
C ARG A 803 8.34 -21.40 45.86
N GLY A 804 8.86 -20.79 46.93
CA GLY A 804 9.12 -19.35 46.98
C GLY A 804 10.22 -18.85 46.02
N ASP A 805 11.00 -19.76 45.43
CA ASP A 805 12.03 -19.45 44.43
C ASP A 805 11.50 -19.39 42.99
N VAL A 806 10.21 -19.67 42.74
CA VAL A 806 9.63 -19.72 41.38
C VAL A 806 8.64 -18.58 41.16
N LYS A 807 8.76 -17.87 40.03
CA LYS A 807 7.77 -16.89 39.56
C LYS A 807 7.18 -17.30 38.21
N PHE A 808 5.87 -17.13 38.07
CA PHE A 808 5.14 -17.30 36.82
C PHE A 808 4.84 -15.93 36.21
N VAL A 809 5.13 -15.77 34.92
CA VAL A 809 4.83 -14.54 34.17
C VAL A 809 4.00 -14.88 32.95
N TRP A 810 2.88 -14.19 32.76
CA TRP A 810 2.15 -14.20 31.50
C TRP A 810 2.38 -12.90 30.73
N VAL A 811 2.81 -12.99 29.46
CA VAL A 811 3.00 -11.85 28.57
C VAL A 811 1.93 -11.83 27.48
N GLY A 812 1.12 -10.78 27.44
CA GLY A 812 0.04 -10.59 26.47
C GLY A 812 -1.28 -10.14 27.13
N ASP A 813 -2.19 -9.61 26.31
CA ASP A 813 -3.49 -9.15 26.81
C ASP A 813 -4.41 -10.33 27.16
N ILE A 814 -5.32 -10.09 28.10
CA ILE A 814 -6.24 -11.09 28.64
C ILE A 814 -7.65 -10.80 28.13
N GLN A 815 -8.32 -11.82 27.61
CA GLN A 815 -9.70 -11.72 27.18
C GLN A 815 -10.58 -11.16 28.32
N PHE A 816 -11.40 -10.16 27.99
CA PHE A 816 -12.22 -9.44 28.98
C PHE A 816 -13.00 -10.37 29.91
N VAL A 817 -13.65 -11.39 29.35
CA VAL A 817 -14.41 -12.39 30.12
C VAL A 817 -13.54 -13.09 31.16
N LEU A 818 -12.35 -13.58 30.79
CA LEU A 818 -11.43 -14.22 31.73
C LEU A 818 -10.96 -13.27 32.81
N LYS A 819 -10.65 -12.01 32.45
CA LYS A 819 -10.23 -10.98 33.41
C LYS A 819 -11.32 -10.73 34.46
N THR A 820 -12.58 -10.74 34.07
CA THR A 820 -13.72 -10.55 34.98
C THR A 820 -13.90 -11.73 35.94
N TYR A 821 -13.86 -12.97 35.45
CA TYR A 821 -14.13 -14.15 36.28
C TYR A 821 -12.92 -14.63 37.10
N LEU A 822 -11.70 -14.53 36.56
CA LEU A 822 -10.47 -14.95 37.23
C LEU A 822 -9.78 -13.82 37.99
N GLY A 823 -10.30 -12.59 37.95
CA GLY A 823 -9.72 -11.41 38.61
C GLY A 823 -9.35 -11.66 40.08
N PRO A 824 -10.27 -12.17 40.93
CA PRO A 824 -9.96 -12.48 42.33
C PRO A 824 -8.83 -13.50 42.50
N GLU A 825 -8.76 -14.53 41.65
CA GLU A 825 -7.69 -15.54 41.68
C GLU A 825 -6.34 -14.96 41.24
N MET A 826 -6.35 -14.08 40.25
CA MET A 826 -5.15 -13.39 39.79
C MET A 826 -4.60 -12.47 40.88
N GLU A 827 -5.45 -11.70 41.56
CA GLU A 827 -5.02 -10.82 42.64
C GLU A 827 -4.47 -11.61 43.84
N GLN A 828 -5.08 -12.75 44.18
CA GLN A 828 -4.51 -13.66 45.18
C GLN A 828 -3.13 -14.20 44.77
N ALA A 829 -2.97 -14.63 43.51
CA ALA A 829 -1.70 -15.14 43.00
C ALA A 829 -0.61 -14.04 42.93
N ARG A 830 -0.99 -12.79 42.61
CA ARG A 830 -0.09 -11.62 42.66
C ARG A 830 0.32 -11.29 44.09
N ALA A 831 -0.63 -11.28 45.04
CA ALA A 831 -0.36 -10.98 46.44
C ALA A 831 0.56 -12.01 47.10
N ALA A 832 0.46 -13.28 46.69
CA ALA A 832 1.38 -14.35 47.09
C ALA A 832 2.80 -14.22 46.48
N GLY A 833 3.02 -13.27 45.56
CA GLY A 833 4.32 -13.00 44.92
C GLY A 833 4.71 -13.99 43.80
N GLY A 834 3.87 -14.98 43.52
CA GLY A 834 4.15 -16.08 42.59
C GLY A 834 3.70 -15.86 41.14
N PHE A 835 2.84 -14.88 40.87
CA PHE A 835 2.32 -14.59 39.53
C PHE A 835 2.43 -13.11 39.15
N LEU A 836 2.83 -12.84 37.91
CA LEU A 836 2.88 -11.51 37.30
C LEU A 836 2.26 -11.54 35.90
N HIS A 837 1.58 -10.46 35.54
CA HIS A 837 1.04 -10.25 34.21
C HIS A 837 1.68 -9.02 33.58
N VAL A 838 2.17 -9.19 32.36
CA VAL A 838 2.71 -8.13 31.51
C VAL A 838 1.75 -8.00 30.33
N PRO A 839 1.14 -6.82 30.10
CA PRO A 839 0.32 -6.56 28.92
C PRO A 839 1.10 -6.74 27.61
N PHE A 840 0.43 -6.55 26.46
CA PHE A 840 1.11 -6.55 25.17
C PHE A 840 2.40 -5.69 25.18
N THR A 841 3.49 -6.24 24.64
CA THR A 841 4.78 -5.56 24.57
C THR A 841 5.56 -5.96 23.32
N GLU A 842 6.19 -4.97 22.69
CA GLU A 842 7.09 -5.19 21.55
C GLU A 842 8.42 -5.84 21.97
N ARG A 843 8.73 -5.87 23.28
CA ARG A 843 9.97 -6.43 23.84
C ARG A 843 9.81 -7.88 24.33
N VAL A 844 8.85 -8.63 23.77
CA VAL A 844 8.53 -10.01 24.19
C VAL A 844 9.76 -10.95 24.12
N ALA A 845 10.66 -10.74 23.15
CA ALA A 845 11.91 -11.49 23.00
C ALA A 845 12.77 -11.52 24.28
N GLU A 846 12.75 -10.42 25.05
CA GLU A 846 13.52 -10.29 26.27
C GLU A 846 12.96 -11.16 27.40
N TYR A 847 11.64 -11.34 27.43
CA TYR A 847 10.99 -12.23 28.39
C TYR A 847 11.30 -13.68 28.09
N PHE A 848 11.36 -14.07 26.81
CA PHE A 848 11.85 -15.40 26.43
C PHE A 848 13.32 -15.59 26.84
N ALA A 849 14.20 -14.62 26.61
CA ALA A 849 15.59 -14.70 27.06
C ALA A 849 15.68 -14.84 28.59
N ALA A 850 14.79 -14.14 29.31
CA ALA A 850 14.71 -14.15 30.76
C ALA A 850 14.15 -15.44 31.36
N ALA A 851 13.34 -16.22 30.64
CA ALA A 851 12.68 -17.40 31.16
C ALA A 851 13.63 -18.59 31.37
N ASP A 852 13.23 -19.52 32.24
CA ASP A 852 13.90 -20.81 32.48
C ASP A 852 13.08 -21.98 31.94
N VAL A 853 11.75 -21.88 32.01
CA VAL A 853 10.80 -22.84 31.42
C VAL A 853 9.69 -22.06 30.71
N PHE A 854 9.28 -22.52 29.54
CA PHE A 854 8.09 -22.03 28.85
C PHE A 854 6.92 -22.99 29.10
N ALA A 855 5.81 -22.49 29.62
CA ALA A 855 4.61 -23.28 29.89
C ALA A 855 3.56 -23.05 28.79
N LEU A 856 3.42 -24.02 27.89
CA LEU A 856 2.37 -24.03 26.87
C LEU A 856 1.15 -24.78 27.43
N THR A 857 0.27 -24.05 28.11
CA THR A 857 -0.96 -24.58 28.71
C THR A 857 -2.14 -24.63 27.75
N SER A 858 -1.89 -24.50 26.45
CA SER A 858 -2.93 -24.55 25.41
C SER A 858 -3.67 -25.89 25.43
N ARG A 859 -5.00 -25.82 25.34
CA ARG A 859 -5.87 -26.98 25.06
C ARG A 859 -5.79 -27.40 23.59
N GLU A 860 -5.60 -26.42 22.71
CA GLU A 860 -5.49 -26.63 21.27
C GLU A 860 -4.58 -25.55 20.64
N ASP A 861 -3.52 -25.94 19.96
CA ASP A 861 -2.59 -25.05 19.26
C ASP A 861 -1.86 -25.82 18.14
N PRO A 862 -1.86 -25.36 16.88
CA PRO A 862 -1.26 -26.12 15.77
C PRO A 862 0.24 -26.37 15.99
N PHE A 863 1.00 -25.28 16.02
CA PHE A 863 2.46 -25.23 16.16
C PHE A 863 2.89 -23.79 16.48
N PRO A 864 2.54 -23.26 17.67
CA PRO A 864 2.66 -21.85 18.01
C PRO A 864 4.10 -21.31 17.93
N THR A 865 4.28 -20.16 17.27
CA THR A 865 5.61 -19.52 17.12
C THR A 865 6.24 -19.16 18.47
N VAL A 866 5.45 -18.84 19.51
CA VAL A 866 5.98 -18.54 20.85
C VAL A 866 6.82 -19.67 21.45
N VAL A 867 6.56 -20.93 21.08
CA VAL A 867 7.42 -22.06 21.49
C VAL A 867 8.73 -22.05 20.71
N LEU A 868 8.69 -21.75 19.41
CA LEU A 868 9.90 -21.61 18.58
C LEU A 868 10.75 -20.41 19.05
N GLU A 869 10.11 -19.36 19.55
CA GLU A 869 10.76 -18.19 20.13
C GLU A 869 11.44 -18.52 21.46
N ALA A 870 10.76 -19.27 22.34
CA ALA A 870 11.34 -19.79 23.58
C ALA A 870 12.53 -20.71 23.31
N LEU A 871 12.38 -21.69 22.42
CA LEU A 871 13.46 -22.60 22.01
C LEU A 871 14.64 -21.84 21.35
N GLY A 872 14.35 -20.79 20.57
CA GLY A 872 15.37 -19.89 20.01
C GLY A 872 16.22 -19.21 21.08
N CYS A 873 15.60 -18.82 22.20
CA CYS A 873 16.30 -18.34 23.40
C CYS A 873 16.92 -19.44 24.26
N GLY A 874 16.75 -20.70 23.87
CA GLY A 874 17.24 -21.88 24.58
C GLY A 874 16.41 -22.26 25.82
N VAL A 875 15.13 -21.91 25.84
CA VAL A 875 14.22 -22.21 26.95
C VAL A 875 13.43 -23.48 26.65
N PRO A 876 13.53 -24.54 27.47
CA PRO A 876 12.72 -25.75 27.29
C PRO A 876 11.24 -25.48 27.57
N CYS A 877 10.37 -26.29 26.95
CA CYS A 877 8.92 -26.11 27.01
C CYS A 877 8.24 -27.28 27.77
N VAL A 878 7.14 -26.99 28.46
CA VAL A 878 6.18 -28.00 28.91
C VAL A 878 4.88 -27.80 28.17
N ALA A 879 4.32 -28.87 27.60
CA ALA A 879 3.09 -28.82 26.83
C ALA A 879 2.17 -30.01 27.16
N PHE A 880 0.86 -29.85 26.96
CA PHE A 880 -0.10 -30.93 27.09
C PHE A 880 -0.04 -31.92 25.91
N GLU A 881 -0.12 -33.21 26.20
CA GLU A 881 -0.23 -34.27 25.19
C GLU A 881 -1.53 -34.12 24.39
N GLY A 882 -1.44 -34.28 23.07
CA GLY A 882 -2.61 -34.19 22.17
C GLY A 882 -3.16 -32.77 21.96
N ALA A 883 -2.52 -31.72 22.50
CA ALA A 883 -2.95 -30.34 22.30
C ALA A 883 -2.51 -29.74 20.95
N GLY A 884 -1.64 -30.41 20.18
CA GLY A 884 -1.02 -29.82 19.00
C GLY A 884 0.18 -30.60 18.47
N GLY A 885 0.97 -29.98 17.58
CA GLY A 885 2.22 -30.55 17.06
C GLY A 885 3.46 -30.34 17.94
N ILE A 886 3.37 -29.53 19.00
CA ILE A 886 4.50 -29.26 19.90
C ILE A 886 4.93 -30.48 20.72
N PRO A 887 4.04 -31.30 21.31
CA PRO A 887 4.45 -32.48 22.07
C PRO A 887 5.39 -33.42 21.29
N ASP A 888 5.12 -33.65 20.00
CA ASP A 888 5.98 -34.48 19.15
C ASP A 888 7.36 -33.85 18.93
N LEU A 889 7.41 -32.53 18.77
CA LEU A 889 8.68 -31.79 18.72
C LEU A 889 9.49 -31.97 20.01
N LEU A 890 8.84 -31.81 21.17
CA LEU A 890 9.51 -31.93 22.47
C LEU A 890 10.06 -33.33 22.69
N ARG A 891 9.31 -34.36 22.27
CA ARG A 891 9.72 -35.76 22.36
C ARG A 891 10.89 -36.07 21.43
N ARG A 892 10.86 -35.59 20.18
CA ARG A 892 11.88 -35.87 19.16
C ARG A 892 13.21 -35.17 19.44
N GLU A 893 13.18 -33.92 19.88
CA GLU A 893 14.38 -33.08 20.05
C GLU A 893 14.86 -33.01 21.51
N GLU A 894 14.23 -33.78 22.41
CA GLU A 894 14.43 -33.70 23.87
C GLU A 894 14.38 -32.24 24.36
N ALA A 895 13.36 -31.50 23.89
CA ALA A 895 13.29 -30.04 24.03
C ALA A 895 12.39 -29.57 25.18
N GLY A 896 11.95 -30.49 26.03
CA GLY A 896 10.96 -30.19 27.06
C GLY A 896 10.38 -31.41 27.75
N ARG A 897 9.20 -31.23 28.36
CA ARG A 897 8.38 -32.29 28.97
C ARG A 897 6.96 -32.24 28.43
N ILE A 898 6.23 -33.33 28.61
CA ILE A 898 4.86 -33.49 28.15
C ILE A 898 4.00 -33.92 29.34
N ALA A 899 2.88 -33.25 29.55
CA ALA A 899 1.93 -33.54 30.62
C ALA A 899 0.59 -34.05 30.04
N ARG A 900 -0.18 -34.77 30.85
CA ARG A 900 -1.52 -35.25 30.49
C ARG A 900 -2.48 -34.08 30.28
N LEU A 901 -3.25 -34.11 29.19
CA LEU A 901 -4.11 -33.00 28.77
C LEU A 901 -5.07 -32.53 29.87
N GLY A 902 -4.95 -31.26 30.26
CA GLY A 902 -5.79 -30.63 31.27
C GLY A 902 -5.48 -31.02 32.73
N ASP A 903 -4.51 -31.90 32.96
CA ASP A 903 -4.10 -32.31 34.32
C ASP A 903 -3.10 -31.29 34.90
N VAL A 904 -3.62 -30.39 35.74
CA VAL A 904 -2.83 -29.35 36.44
C VAL A 904 -1.80 -29.96 37.37
N GLU A 905 -2.11 -31.11 38.00
CA GLU A 905 -1.21 -31.77 38.95
C GLU A 905 0.02 -32.30 38.23
N ASP A 906 -0.20 -33.01 37.12
CA ASP A 906 0.87 -33.55 36.28
C ASP A 906 1.69 -32.45 35.62
N PHE A 907 1.04 -31.41 35.07
CA PHE A 907 1.76 -30.31 34.44
C PHE A 907 2.68 -29.60 35.43
N GLY A 908 2.20 -29.34 36.65
CA GLY A 908 3.02 -28.80 37.74
C GLY A 908 4.23 -29.68 38.03
N ALA A 909 4.03 -30.99 38.15
CA ALA A 909 5.12 -31.95 38.38
C ALA A 909 6.16 -31.97 37.24
N GLN A 910 5.72 -31.84 35.98
CA GLN A 910 6.64 -31.76 34.83
C GLN A 910 7.46 -30.46 34.82
N VAL A 911 6.86 -29.34 35.25
CA VAL A 911 7.58 -28.07 35.43
C VAL A 911 8.63 -28.22 36.53
N GLU A 912 8.27 -28.74 37.69
CA GLU A 912 9.20 -28.96 38.81
C GLU A 912 10.35 -29.89 38.41
N ALA A 913 10.05 -31.00 37.72
CA ALA A 913 11.05 -31.93 37.23
C ALA A 913 12.05 -31.29 36.24
N LEU A 914 11.64 -30.28 35.46
CA LEU A 914 12.59 -29.50 34.64
C LEU A 914 13.44 -28.55 35.48
N LEU A 915 12.83 -27.86 36.44
CA LEU A 915 13.54 -26.93 37.33
C LEU A 915 14.59 -27.63 38.21
N GLU A 916 14.37 -28.90 38.55
CA GLU A 916 15.31 -29.73 39.32
C GLU A 916 16.33 -30.47 38.44
N ASP A 917 16.17 -30.46 37.12
CA ASP A 917 17.09 -31.13 36.20
C ASP A 917 18.44 -30.39 36.19
N LYS A 918 19.50 -31.07 36.67
CA LYS A 918 20.87 -30.54 36.67
C LYS A 918 21.36 -30.15 35.28
N LYS A 919 20.74 -30.67 34.21
CA LYS A 919 21.08 -30.32 32.82
C LYS A 919 20.41 -29.03 32.34
N LEU A 920 19.41 -28.48 33.05
CA LEU A 920 18.62 -27.31 32.61
C LEU A 920 19.52 -26.14 32.17
N ALA A 921 20.52 -25.79 32.98
CA ALA A 921 21.48 -24.73 32.67
C ALA A 921 22.28 -25.00 31.38
N GLY A 922 22.57 -26.26 31.08
CA GLY A 922 23.28 -26.69 29.87
C GLY A 922 22.39 -26.85 28.64
N MET A 923 21.06 -26.81 28.77
CA MET A 923 20.14 -26.96 27.63
C MET A 923 20.13 -25.74 26.70
N ARG A 924 20.42 -24.55 27.22
CA ARG A 924 20.22 -23.28 26.50
C ARG A 924 20.95 -23.20 25.17
N GLY A 925 22.25 -23.49 25.15
CA GLY A 925 23.05 -23.47 23.92
C GLY A 925 22.58 -24.50 22.89
N ARG A 926 22.30 -25.74 23.33
CA ARG A 926 21.84 -26.83 22.46
C ARG A 926 20.48 -26.51 21.82
N LEU A 927 19.52 -26.05 22.63
CA LEU A 927 18.17 -25.74 22.17
C LEU A 927 18.15 -24.56 21.19
N SER A 928 18.90 -23.51 21.49
CA SER A 928 19.02 -22.36 20.60
C SER A 928 19.63 -22.74 19.25
N ALA A 929 20.69 -23.55 19.25
CA ALA A 929 21.32 -24.05 18.03
C ALA A 929 20.35 -24.91 17.20
N MET A 930 19.64 -25.85 17.85
CA MET A 930 18.62 -26.69 17.20
C MET A 930 17.50 -25.83 16.60
N ALA A 931 17.01 -24.82 17.32
CA ALA A 931 15.95 -23.95 16.83
C ALA A 931 16.41 -23.10 15.64
N ALA A 932 17.65 -22.59 15.67
CA ALA A 932 18.23 -21.84 14.57
C ALA A 932 18.41 -22.69 13.30
N GLU A 933 18.76 -23.98 13.46
CA GLU A 933 18.92 -24.92 12.36
C GLU A 933 17.57 -25.36 11.77
N ARG A 934 16.60 -25.72 12.62
CA ARG A 934 15.35 -26.36 12.20
C ARG A 934 14.24 -25.37 11.84
N PHE A 935 14.26 -24.17 12.41
CA PHE A 935 13.16 -23.20 12.32
C PHE A 935 13.63 -21.83 11.80
N ALA A 936 14.71 -21.80 11.02
CA ALA A 936 15.13 -20.62 10.30
C ALA A 936 14.00 -20.13 9.37
N PHE A 937 13.50 -18.92 9.63
CA PHE A 937 12.39 -18.37 8.83
C PHE A 937 12.77 -18.16 7.37
N GLY A 938 14.05 -17.87 7.06
CA GLY A 938 14.52 -17.78 5.67
C GLY A 938 14.33 -19.07 4.87
N GLU A 939 14.63 -20.22 5.49
CA GLU A 939 14.44 -21.55 4.87
C GLU A 939 12.96 -21.86 4.65
N TYR A 940 12.09 -21.48 5.60
CA TYR A 940 10.64 -21.59 5.44
C TYR A 940 10.15 -20.81 4.20
N VAL A 941 10.57 -19.55 4.07
CA VAL A 941 10.21 -18.70 2.92
C VAL A 941 10.75 -19.27 1.61
N GLU A 942 12.00 -19.75 1.59
CA GLU A 942 12.60 -20.37 0.40
C GLU A 942 11.79 -21.61 -0.05
N GLN A 943 11.43 -22.49 0.89
CA GLN A 943 10.67 -23.70 0.57
C GLN A 943 9.27 -23.37 0.05
N LEU A 944 8.58 -22.40 0.64
CA LEU A 944 7.30 -21.91 0.11
C LEU A 944 7.44 -21.34 -1.31
N LEU A 945 8.51 -20.58 -1.56
CA LEU A 945 8.76 -20.00 -2.87
C LEU A 945 9.01 -21.11 -3.91
N ARG A 946 9.75 -22.17 -3.55
CA ARG A 946 9.96 -23.36 -4.41
C ARG A 946 8.68 -24.15 -4.69
N LEU A 947 7.73 -24.20 -3.76
CA LEU A 947 6.42 -24.81 -4.01
C LEU A 947 5.61 -24.04 -5.08
N GLY A 948 5.73 -22.70 -5.09
CA GLY A 948 5.15 -21.84 -6.11
C GLY A 948 5.91 -21.87 -7.45
N PHE A 949 7.24 -22.04 -7.39
CA PHE A 949 8.15 -22.08 -8.53
C PHE A 949 9.06 -23.32 -8.47
N PRO A 950 8.59 -24.50 -8.92
CA PRO A 950 9.34 -25.75 -8.80
C PRO A 950 10.72 -25.75 -9.48
N GLY A 951 10.90 -24.94 -10.53
CA GLY A 951 12.17 -24.77 -11.25
C GLY A 951 13.11 -23.69 -10.67
N LEU A 952 12.80 -23.11 -9.51
CA LEU A 952 13.60 -22.02 -8.93
C LEU A 952 15.03 -22.49 -8.60
N ARG A 953 16.00 -21.83 -9.23
CA ARG A 953 17.44 -21.97 -9.00
C ARG A 953 17.91 -20.86 -8.06
N LYS A 954 18.72 -21.20 -7.07
CA LYS A 954 19.23 -20.23 -6.10
C LYS A 954 20.40 -19.45 -6.72
N VAL A 955 20.23 -18.15 -6.94
CA VAL A 955 21.26 -17.27 -7.51
C VAL A 955 21.77 -16.30 -6.46
N SER A 956 23.08 -16.32 -6.21
CA SER A 956 23.79 -15.30 -5.43
C SER A 956 24.38 -14.25 -6.37
N VAL A 957 24.25 -12.97 -6.00
CA VAL A 957 24.88 -11.88 -6.75
C VAL A 957 26.02 -11.31 -5.92
N ALA A 958 27.20 -11.16 -6.50
CA ALA A 958 28.37 -10.61 -5.85
C ALA A 958 28.86 -9.37 -6.59
N VAL A 959 28.64 -8.21 -5.97
CA VAL A 959 29.12 -6.91 -6.46
C VAL A 959 30.52 -6.66 -5.90
N LEU A 960 31.49 -6.54 -6.80
CA LEU A 960 32.90 -6.34 -6.51
C LEU A 960 33.23 -4.85 -6.59
N ASN A 961 33.59 -4.25 -5.46
CA ASN A 961 33.75 -2.80 -5.33
C ASN A 961 35.15 -2.41 -4.82
N TYR A 962 35.75 -1.43 -5.48
CA TYR A 962 36.93 -0.70 -5.00
C TYR A 962 36.95 0.71 -5.60
N ASN A 963 36.62 1.73 -4.80
CA ASN A 963 36.57 3.14 -5.21
C ASN A 963 35.63 3.45 -6.39
N TYR A 964 34.42 2.88 -6.38
CA TYR A 964 33.42 3.04 -7.44
C TYR A 964 32.10 3.66 -6.96
N ALA A 965 32.12 4.49 -5.90
CA ALA A 965 30.91 5.10 -5.33
C ALA A 965 30.03 5.79 -6.38
N ARG A 966 30.65 6.41 -7.41
CA ARG A 966 29.96 7.09 -8.53
C ARG A 966 29.02 6.18 -9.32
N TYR A 967 29.37 4.91 -9.51
CA TYR A 967 28.63 3.99 -10.39
C TYR A 967 27.87 2.91 -9.61
N LEU A 968 28.22 2.70 -8.34
CA LEU A 968 27.66 1.65 -7.49
C LEU A 968 26.13 1.72 -7.36
N GLN A 969 25.55 2.93 -7.40
CA GLN A 969 24.09 3.09 -7.39
C GLN A 969 23.43 2.44 -8.61
N GLU A 970 23.87 2.77 -9.82
CA GLU A 970 23.34 2.20 -11.07
C GLU A 970 23.48 0.68 -11.06
N ARG A 971 24.63 0.18 -10.58
CA ARG A 971 24.88 -1.25 -10.50
C ARG A 971 23.90 -1.96 -9.57
N LEU A 972 23.76 -1.49 -8.33
CA LEU A 972 22.85 -2.10 -7.36
C LEU A 972 21.38 -1.98 -7.81
N GLU A 973 20.98 -0.84 -8.38
CA GLU A 973 19.65 -0.67 -8.95
C GLU A 973 19.38 -1.69 -10.07
N SER A 974 20.37 -1.96 -10.95
CA SER A 974 20.23 -2.99 -11.99
C SER A 974 20.14 -4.42 -11.45
N VAL A 975 20.77 -4.71 -10.30
CA VAL A 975 20.66 -6.00 -9.60
C VAL A 975 19.29 -6.14 -8.94
N PHE A 976 18.79 -5.09 -8.29
CA PHE A 976 17.48 -5.12 -7.63
C PHE A 976 16.30 -5.10 -8.61
N ALA A 977 16.52 -4.60 -9.83
CA ALA A 977 15.53 -4.60 -10.89
C ALA A 977 15.39 -5.95 -11.63
N GLN A 978 16.19 -6.96 -11.31
CA GLN A 978 16.12 -8.27 -11.99
C GLN A 978 14.73 -8.89 -11.85
N SER A 979 14.18 -9.40 -12.96
CA SER A 979 12.87 -10.06 -13.01
C SER A 979 12.90 -11.49 -12.46
N TYR A 980 14.10 -12.05 -12.25
CA TYR A 980 14.34 -13.33 -11.60
C TYR A 980 14.65 -13.12 -10.11
N PRO A 981 14.15 -13.97 -9.19
CA PRO A 981 14.45 -13.85 -7.77
C PRO A 981 15.95 -14.00 -7.47
N VAL A 982 16.52 -13.04 -6.75
CA VAL A 982 17.92 -13.03 -6.32
C VAL A 982 17.96 -13.39 -4.85
N ALA A 983 18.50 -14.57 -4.53
CA ALA A 983 18.45 -15.12 -3.17
C ALA A 983 19.29 -14.33 -2.15
N GLU A 984 20.39 -13.74 -2.60
CA GLU A 984 21.24 -12.87 -1.78
C GLU A 984 22.08 -11.93 -2.66
N VAL A 985 22.44 -10.78 -2.08
CA VAL A 985 23.36 -9.82 -2.67
C VAL A 985 24.53 -9.61 -1.71
N LEU A 986 25.73 -9.94 -2.19
CA LEU A 986 27.00 -9.76 -1.51
C LEU A 986 27.67 -8.52 -2.09
N LEU A 987 28.06 -7.56 -1.23
CA LEU A 987 28.92 -6.45 -1.63
C LEU A 987 30.32 -6.70 -1.06
N LEU A 988 31.28 -7.01 -1.93
CA LEU A 988 32.66 -7.18 -1.56
C LEU A 988 33.39 -5.86 -1.74
N ASP A 989 33.70 -5.20 -0.63
CA ASP A 989 34.45 -3.95 -0.63
C ASP A 989 35.93 -4.21 -0.35
N ASP A 990 36.79 -3.91 -1.33
CA ASP A 990 38.23 -4.18 -1.25
C ASP A 990 39.02 -3.04 -0.58
N ALA A 991 38.47 -2.56 0.56
CA ALA A 991 38.97 -1.42 1.33
C ALA A 991 38.93 -0.10 0.56
N SER A 992 37.74 0.29 0.09
CA SER A 992 37.55 1.56 -0.61
C SER A 992 37.82 2.76 0.32
N GLY A 993 38.38 3.82 -0.25
CA GLY A 993 38.62 5.10 0.43
C GLY A 993 37.55 6.16 0.13
N ASP A 994 36.54 5.83 -0.67
CA ASP A 994 35.42 6.70 -1.04
C ASP A 994 34.12 6.32 -0.29
N ASP A 995 33.00 6.95 -0.66
CA ASP A 995 31.70 6.78 -0.01
C ASP A 995 30.94 5.50 -0.42
N SER A 996 31.60 4.50 -1.04
CA SER A 996 30.94 3.31 -1.60
C SER A 996 30.01 2.59 -0.60
N LEU A 997 30.45 2.39 0.65
CA LEU A 997 29.64 1.69 1.66
C LEU A 997 28.38 2.48 2.05
N ALA A 998 28.48 3.81 2.11
CA ALA A 998 27.34 4.68 2.39
C ALA A 998 26.35 4.69 1.23
N VAL A 999 26.83 4.74 -0.01
CA VAL A 999 26.00 4.62 -1.22
C VAL A 999 25.27 3.28 -1.23
N ALA A 1000 25.96 2.17 -0.98
CA ALA A 1000 25.35 0.86 -0.95
C ALA A 1000 24.24 0.73 0.10
N ALA A 1001 24.49 1.21 1.32
CA ALA A 1001 23.51 1.20 2.39
C ALA A 1001 22.26 2.00 2.02
N LYS A 1002 22.43 3.21 1.47
CA LYS A 1002 21.33 4.08 1.03
C LYS A 1002 20.50 3.44 -0.09
N VAL A 1003 21.15 2.82 -1.06
CA VAL A 1003 20.47 2.18 -2.20
C VAL A 1003 19.73 0.91 -1.76
N ALA A 1004 20.33 0.11 -0.88
CA ALA A 1004 19.70 -1.07 -0.29
C ALA A 1004 18.46 -0.71 0.55
N GLU A 1005 18.56 0.31 1.40
CA GLU A 1005 17.44 0.82 2.21
C GLU A 1005 16.30 1.33 1.33
N LYS A 1006 16.61 2.17 0.32
CA LYS A 1006 15.63 2.69 -0.65
C LYS A 1006 14.92 1.56 -1.40
N ALA A 1007 15.63 0.51 -1.77
CA ALA A 1007 15.07 -0.66 -2.45
C ALA A 1007 14.33 -1.62 -1.49
N GLY A 1008 14.49 -1.45 -0.16
CA GLY A 1008 14.02 -2.41 0.83
C GLY A 1008 14.66 -3.79 0.68
N ARG A 1009 15.93 -3.85 0.24
CA ARG A 1009 16.71 -5.07 0.00
C ARG A 1009 17.81 -5.23 1.03
N GLU A 1010 18.13 -6.47 1.38
CA GLU A 1010 19.28 -6.78 2.22
C GLU A 1010 20.54 -6.96 1.35
N VAL A 1011 21.62 -6.27 1.72
CA VAL A 1011 22.95 -6.42 1.11
C VAL A 1011 23.94 -6.82 2.20
N ARG A 1012 24.55 -8.00 2.03
CA ARG A 1012 25.59 -8.47 2.94
C ARG A 1012 26.93 -7.85 2.54
N VAL A 1013 27.38 -6.88 3.32
CA VAL A 1013 28.67 -6.23 3.11
C VAL A 1013 29.79 -7.12 3.65
N ILE A 1014 30.78 -7.39 2.81
CA ILE A 1014 32.00 -8.12 3.12
C ILE A 1014 33.16 -7.15 2.83
N ALA A 1015 33.52 -6.34 3.82
CA ALA A 1015 34.60 -5.36 3.69
C ALA A 1015 35.95 -5.95 4.07
N ASN A 1016 37.00 -5.55 3.35
CA ASN A 1016 38.38 -5.84 3.71
C ASN A 1016 38.94 -4.77 4.65
N ALA A 1017 39.84 -5.20 5.55
CA ALA A 1017 40.67 -4.26 6.31
C ALA A 1017 41.77 -3.60 5.46
N ARG A 1018 42.20 -4.28 4.38
CA ARG A 1018 43.24 -3.81 3.45
C ARG A 1018 42.92 -4.30 2.04
N ASN A 1019 43.29 -3.52 1.03
CA ASN A 1019 43.13 -3.89 -0.38
C ASN A 1019 43.87 -5.23 -0.66
N SER A 1020 43.19 -6.17 -1.32
CA SER A 1020 43.74 -7.50 -1.59
C SER A 1020 44.78 -7.52 -2.70
N GLY A 1021 44.92 -6.44 -3.47
CA GLY A 1021 45.89 -6.31 -4.56
C GLY A 1021 45.57 -7.16 -5.79
N SER A 1022 44.49 -7.95 -5.75
CA SER A 1022 44.02 -8.82 -6.84
C SER A 1022 42.51 -8.93 -6.82
N VAL A 1023 41.88 -8.66 -7.98
CA VAL A 1023 40.44 -8.83 -8.18
C VAL A 1023 40.02 -10.30 -8.06
N PHE A 1024 40.89 -11.25 -8.43
CA PHE A 1024 40.59 -12.68 -8.35
C PHE A 1024 40.57 -13.21 -6.91
N ALA A 1025 41.29 -12.58 -5.99
CA ALA A 1025 41.14 -12.86 -4.56
C ALA A 1025 39.72 -12.49 -4.08
N GLN A 1026 39.16 -11.38 -4.59
CA GLN A 1026 37.76 -11.01 -4.33
C GLN A 1026 36.78 -11.99 -4.99
N TRP A 1027 37.04 -12.46 -6.22
CA TRP A 1027 36.19 -13.48 -6.87
C TRP A 1027 36.14 -14.78 -6.07
N LYS A 1028 37.29 -15.26 -5.57
CA LYS A 1028 37.36 -16.46 -4.74
C LYS A 1028 36.59 -16.28 -3.45
N ARG A 1029 36.77 -15.15 -2.76
CA ARG A 1029 36.02 -14.84 -1.54
C ARG A 1029 34.52 -14.75 -1.80
N ALA A 1030 34.11 -14.14 -2.91
CA ALA A 1030 32.71 -14.06 -3.32
C ALA A 1030 32.11 -15.46 -3.54
N ALA A 1031 32.78 -16.30 -4.31
CA ALA A 1031 32.33 -17.66 -4.60
C ALA A 1031 32.27 -18.55 -3.36
N GLN A 1032 33.18 -18.35 -2.40
CA GLN A 1032 33.18 -19.06 -1.11
C GLN A 1032 32.08 -18.58 -0.15
N ALA A 1033 31.75 -17.28 -0.18
CA ALA A 1033 30.74 -16.70 0.68
C ALA A 1033 29.31 -16.92 0.16
N ALA A 1034 29.14 -17.13 -1.14
CA ALA A 1034 27.86 -17.35 -1.81
C ALA A 1034 27.23 -18.71 -1.46
N THR A 1035 25.93 -18.71 -1.20
CA THR A 1035 25.12 -19.89 -0.87
C THR A 1035 24.34 -20.45 -2.06
N GLY A 1036 24.21 -19.69 -3.15
CA GLY A 1036 23.47 -20.05 -4.35
C GLY A 1036 24.13 -21.16 -5.17
N GLU A 1037 23.30 -21.91 -5.92
CA GLU A 1037 23.76 -22.87 -6.91
C GLU A 1037 24.56 -22.16 -8.02
N PHE A 1038 24.09 -20.96 -8.39
CA PHE A 1038 24.74 -20.08 -9.35
C PHE A 1038 25.19 -18.79 -8.67
N ILE A 1039 26.28 -18.22 -9.19
CA ILE A 1039 26.81 -16.94 -8.77
C ILE A 1039 26.98 -16.01 -9.98
N TRP A 1040 26.47 -14.80 -9.84
CA TRP A 1040 26.72 -13.71 -10.77
C TRP A 1040 27.78 -12.79 -10.18
N LEU A 1041 28.95 -12.72 -10.82
CA LEU A 1041 30.00 -11.78 -10.45
C LEU A 1041 29.79 -10.48 -11.20
N CYS A 1042 29.82 -9.37 -10.47
CA CYS A 1042 29.35 -8.08 -10.97
C CYS A 1042 30.38 -7.00 -10.67
N GLU A 1043 30.91 -6.35 -11.71
CA GLU A 1043 31.76 -5.19 -11.54
C GLU A 1043 30.91 -3.97 -11.14
N ALA A 1044 31.42 -3.14 -10.22
CA ALA A 1044 30.64 -2.05 -9.61
C ALA A 1044 30.27 -0.91 -10.56
N ASP A 1045 30.89 -0.85 -11.74
CA ASP A 1045 30.71 0.20 -12.75
C ASP A 1045 29.87 -0.21 -13.98
N ASP A 1046 29.45 -1.48 -14.03
CA ASP A 1046 28.59 -2.04 -15.07
C ASP A 1046 27.08 -1.96 -14.71
N ALA A 1047 26.22 -2.27 -15.68
CA ALA A 1047 24.78 -2.41 -15.48
C ALA A 1047 24.22 -3.58 -16.29
N ALA A 1048 22.99 -4.02 -16.00
CA ALA A 1048 22.34 -5.09 -16.75
C ALA A 1048 20.84 -4.82 -16.96
N ALA A 1049 20.28 -5.41 -18.01
CA ALA A 1049 18.85 -5.37 -18.28
C ALA A 1049 18.07 -6.15 -17.18
N PRO A 1050 16.84 -5.74 -16.84
CA PRO A 1050 15.99 -6.44 -15.85
C PRO A 1050 15.79 -7.93 -16.15
N GLY A 1051 15.75 -8.34 -17.42
CA GLY A 1051 15.57 -9.74 -17.83
C GLY A 1051 16.84 -10.60 -17.86
N PHE A 1052 18.02 -10.06 -17.48
CA PHE A 1052 19.31 -10.74 -17.65
C PHE A 1052 19.34 -12.12 -16.98
N LEU A 1053 19.05 -12.20 -15.68
CA LEU A 1053 19.07 -13.48 -14.95
C LEU A 1053 17.97 -14.43 -15.42
N ALA A 1054 16.75 -13.91 -15.67
CA ALA A 1054 15.61 -14.72 -16.07
C ALA A 1054 15.87 -15.45 -17.40
N LYS A 1055 16.41 -14.73 -18.39
CA LYS A 1055 16.75 -15.29 -19.71
C LYS A 1055 17.88 -16.31 -19.63
N LEU A 1056 18.94 -16.02 -18.87
CA LEU A 1056 20.06 -16.94 -18.72
C LEU A 1056 19.65 -18.24 -18.03
N ILE A 1057 18.91 -18.15 -16.92
CA ILE A 1057 18.42 -19.34 -16.21
C ILE A 1057 17.45 -20.13 -17.09
N ALA A 1058 16.48 -19.48 -17.75
CA ALA A 1058 15.53 -20.17 -18.62
C ALA A 1058 16.24 -20.90 -19.77
N ALA A 1059 17.30 -20.30 -20.34
CA ALA A 1059 18.09 -20.95 -21.38
C ALA A 1059 18.96 -22.10 -20.84
N MET A 1060 19.31 -22.10 -19.55
CA MET A 1060 19.98 -23.22 -18.88
C MET A 1060 19.06 -24.40 -18.56
N ASP A 1061 17.73 -24.23 -18.50
CA ASP A 1061 16.81 -25.33 -18.14
C ASP A 1061 16.86 -26.51 -19.14
N GLY A 1062 17.35 -26.28 -20.36
CA GLY A 1062 17.63 -27.32 -21.36
C GLY A 1062 18.99 -28.02 -21.22
N CYS A 1063 19.83 -27.62 -20.25
CA CYS A 1063 21.17 -28.18 -20.03
C CYS A 1063 21.14 -29.31 -18.99
N ALA A 1064 21.82 -30.41 -19.28
CA ALA A 1064 22.00 -31.47 -18.29
C ALA A 1064 23.06 -31.08 -17.24
N ASN A 1065 24.11 -30.36 -17.67
CA ASN A 1065 25.19 -29.93 -16.78
C ASN A 1065 25.72 -28.52 -17.15
N PRO A 1066 24.98 -27.45 -16.83
CA PRO A 1066 25.42 -26.09 -17.13
C PRO A 1066 26.63 -25.71 -16.26
N LEU A 1067 27.73 -25.31 -16.90
CA LEU A 1067 28.94 -24.80 -16.24
C LEU A 1067 28.87 -23.28 -16.06
N LEU A 1068 28.41 -22.56 -17.09
CA LEU A 1068 28.16 -21.13 -17.09
C LEU A 1068 27.18 -20.75 -18.22
N ALA A 1069 26.57 -19.58 -18.14
CA ALA A 1069 25.92 -18.94 -19.29
C ALA A 1069 26.31 -17.48 -19.37
N PHE A 1070 26.28 -16.91 -20.56
CA PHE A 1070 26.56 -15.50 -20.74
C PHE A 1070 25.71 -14.88 -21.85
N SER A 1071 25.53 -13.57 -21.80
CA SER A 1071 24.86 -12.80 -22.84
C SER A 1071 25.84 -11.89 -23.58
N ASP A 1072 25.42 -11.38 -24.72
CA ASP A 1072 26.14 -10.30 -25.38
C ASP A 1072 26.09 -9.01 -24.54
N SER A 1073 27.01 -8.08 -24.82
CA SER A 1073 27.09 -6.81 -24.11
C SER A 1073 27.06 -5.62 -25.06
N ARG A 1074 26.44 -4.53 -24.60
CA ARG A 1074 26.66 -3.19 -25.14
C ARG A 1074 27.80 -2.52 -24.36
N ALA A 1075 28.50 -1.58 -24.99
CA ALA A 1075 29.57 -0.81 -24.34
C ALA A 1075 29.20 0.67 -24.21
N VAL A 1076 29.49 1.24 -23.05
CA VAL A 1076 29.33 2.67 -22.75
C VAL A 1076 30.65 3.26 -22.28
N ASP A 1077 30.81 4.58 -22.42
CA ASP A 1077 31.96 5.29 -21.87
C ASP A 1077 31.77 5.67 -20.39
N GLU A 1078 32.74 6.38 -19.82
CA GLU A 1078 32.73 6.86 -18.42
C GLU A 1078 31.55 7.80 -18.07
N ASN A 1079 30.89 8.36 -19.08
CA ASN A 1079 29.73 9.25 -18.95
C ASN A 1079 28.41 8.57 -19.33
N GLY A 1080 28.44 7.27 -19.66
CA GLY A 1080 27.26 6.49 -20.02
C GLY A 1080 26.83 6.63 -21.48
N LYS A 1081 27.62 7.32 -22.33
CA LYS A 1081 27.32 7.38 -23.76
C LYS A 1081 27.64 6.05 -24.42
N GLN A 1082 26.72 5.55 -25.23
CA GLN A 1082 26.92 4.28 -25.94
C GLN A 1082 28.08 4.38 -26.95
N VAL A 1083 29.06 3.52 -26.77
CA VAL A 1083 30.24 3.34 -27.65
C VAL A 1083 29.99 2.21 -28.65
N MET A 1084 29.40 1.11 -28.19
CA MET A 1084 29.04 -0.03 -29.03
C MET A 1084 27.65 -0.54 -28.64
N ALA A 1085 26.75 -0.70 -29.61
CA ALA A 1085 25.42 -1.28 -29.36
C ALA A 1085 25.48 -2.78 -29.01
N SER A 1086 26.52 -3.48 -29.47
CA SER A 1086 26.71 -4.92 -29.30
C SER A 1086 28.17 -5.31 -29.61
N TYR A 1087 28.68 -6.34 -28.92
CA TYR A 1087 29.99 -6.94 -29.20
C TYR A 1087 29.97 -7.92 -30.37
N GLN A 1088 28.83 -8.19 -30.99
CA GLN A 1088 28.77 -9.00 -32.22
C GLN A 1088 29.68 -8.46 -33.33
N SER A 1089 29.84 -7.13 -33.43
CA SER A 1089 30.80 -6.52 -34.36
C SER A 1089 32.24 -6.99 -34.12
N TYR A 1090 32.64 -7.14 -32.85
CA TYR A 1090 33.93 -7.69 -32.46
C TYR A 1090 34.03 -9.20 -32.76
N TYR A 1091 32.97 -9.97 -32.49
CA TYR A 1091 32.93 -11.40 -32.82
C TYR A 1091 33.08 -11.63 -34.33
N PHE A 1092 32.35 -10.88 -35.16
CA PHE A 1092 32.44 -10.99 -36.62
C PHE A 1092 33.82 -10.60 -37.16
N ALA A 1093 34.46 -9.58 -36.59
CA ALA A 1093 35.83 -9.20 -36.95
C ALA A 1093 36.87 -10.29 -36.60
N SER A 1094 36.57 -11.17 -35.63
CA SER A 1094 37.40 -12.35 -35.32
C SER A 1094 37.12 -13.57 -36.20
N GLY A 1095 36.20 -13.47 -37.16
CA GLY A 1095 35.78 -14.59 -38.02
C GLY A 1095 34.82 -15.57 -37.32
N VAL A 1096 34.19 -15.16 -36.23
CA VAL A 1096 33.19 -15.94 -35.49
C VAL A 1096 31.81 -15.37 -35.80
N ARG A 1097 31.04 -16.06 -36.64
CA ARG A 1097 29.66 -15.71 -36.99
C ARG A 1097 28.63 -16.50 -36.19
N GLU A 1098 29.06 -17.58 -35.56
CA GLU A 1098 28.23 -18.48 -34.77
C GLU A 1098 27.61 -17.78 -33.54
N LEU A 1099 28.24 -16.71 -33.03
CA LEU A 1099 27.72 -15.86 -31.95
C LEU A 1099 26.71 -14.79 -32.43
N ALA A 1100 26.25 -14.85 -33.68
CA ALA A 1100 25.11 -14.06 -34.14
C ALA A 1100 23.77 -14.55 -33.56
N ALA A 1101 23.72 -15.80 -33.12
CA ALA A 1101 22.52 -16.43 -32.59
C ALA A 1101 22.78 -17.05 -31.21
N SER A 1102 21.75 -17.07 -30.37
CA SER A 1102 21.78 -17.77 -29.08
C SER A 1102 21.93 -19.27 -29.30
N GLY A 1103 22.59 -19.98 -28.37
CA GLY A 1103 22.79 -21.41 -28.51
C GLY A 1103 23.40 -22.10 -27.30
N LEU A 1104 23.23 -23.42 -27.27
CA LEU A 1104 23.85 -24.36 -26.33
C LEU A 1104 25.15 -24.90 -26.93
N TRP A 1105 26.20 -24.99 -26.11
CA TRP A 1105 27.51 -25.45 -26.55
C TRP A 1105 28.13 -26.44 -25.57
N GLU A 1106 28.81 -27.46 -26.11
CA GLU A 1106 29.72 -28.29 -25.32
C GLU A 1106 30.94 -27.44 -24.91
N GLY A 1107 31.31 -27.49 -23.62
CA GLY A 1107 32.30 -26.59 -23.04
C GLY A 1107 33.65 -26.63 -23.76
N ALA A 1108 34.20 -27.82 -24.01
CA ALA A 1108 35.51 -27.94 -24.64
C ALA A 1108 35.48 -27.51 -26.12
N ALA A 1109 34.39 -27.81 -26.85
CA ALA A 1109 34.18 -27.33 -28.21
C ALA A 1109 34.12 -25.80 -28.28
N PHE A 1110 33.40 -25.15 -27.38
CA PHE A 1110 33.35 -23.69 -27.31
C PHE A 1110 34.72 -23.10 -26.97
N ALA A 1111 35.43 -23.68 -25.99
CA ALA A 1111 36.76 -23.23 -25.64
C ALA A 1111 37.73 -23.31 -26.83
N ARG A 1112 37.67 -24.40 -27.62
CA ARG A 1112 38.46 -24.54 -28.87
C ARG A 1112 38.10 -23.51 -29.92
N ARG A 1113 36.81 -23.21 -30.12
CA ARG A 1113 36.36 -22.32 -31.20
C ARG A 1113 36.46 -20.84 -30.85
N MET A 1114 36.12 -20.48 -29.61
CA MET A 1114 35.88 -19.11 -29.17
C MET A 1114 36.93 -18.56 -28.21
N LEU A 1115 37.72 -19.42 -27.54
CA LEU A 1115 38.69 -19.00 -26.53
C LEU A 1115 40.13 -19.44 -26.83
N ALA A 1116 40.38 -20.17 -27.92
CA ALA A 1116 41.72 -20.65 -28.26
C ALA A 1116 42.63 -19.52 -28.80
N GLU A 1117 42.08 -18.67 -29.67
CA GLU A 1117 42.84 -17.58 -30.32
C GLU A 1117 42.83 -16.28 -29.52
N ARG A 1118 41.67 -15.88 -28.99
CA ARG A 1118 41.46 -14.62 -28.26
C ARG A 1118 40.28 -14.78 -27.30
N ASN A 1119 40.13 -13.88 -26.34
CA ASN A 1119 38.96 -13.88 -25.47
C ASN A 1119 37.76 -13.28 -26.22
N LEU A 1120 36.70 -14.06 -26.43
CA LEU A 1120 35.41 -13.58 -26.98
C LEU A 1120 34.33 -13.42 -25.88
N MET A 1121 34.64 -13.75 -24.63
CA MET A 1121 33.81 -13.47 -23.45
C MET A 1121 34.40 -12.25 -22.74
N LEU A 1122 34.05 -11.06 -23.21
CA LEU A 1122 34.80 -9.82 -22.93
C LEU A 1122 34.50 -9.15 -21.59
N ASN A 1123 33.45 -9.56 -20.88
CA ASN A 1123 33.00 -8.91 -19.66
C ASN A 1123 32.43 -9.96 -18.70
N VAL A 1124 32.93 -9.97 -17.46
CA VAL A 1124 32.48 -10.94 -16.44
C VAL A 1124 31.07 -10.66 -15.93
N SER A 1125 30.65 -9.39 -15.87
CA SER A 1125 29.28 -9.00 -15.52
C SER A 1125 28.24 -9.53 -16.50
N ALA A 1126 28.63 -10.00 -17.69
CA ALA A 1126 27.76 -10.69 -18.62
C ALA A 1126 27.59 -12.20 -18.33
N VAL A 1127 28.31 -12.76 -17.34
CA VAL A 1127 28.44 -14.20 -17.10
C VAL A 1127 27.79 -14.63 -15.79
N LEU A 1128 26.91 -15.63 -15.87
CA LEU A 1128 26.35 -16.37 -14.74
C LEU A 1128 27.05 -17.73 -14.60
N TRP A 1129 27.66 -17.97 -13.44
CA TRP A 1129 28.50 -19.14 -13.20
C TRP A 1129 27.79 -20.18 -12.36
N ARG A 1130 28.01 -21.47 -12.64
CA ARG A 1130 27.77 -22.49 -11.62
C ARG A 1130 28.82 -22.35 -10.53
N ARG A 1131 28.41 -22.06 -9.29
CA ARG A 1131 29.31 -21.71 -8.17
C ARG A 1131 30.44 -22.72 -7.99
N GLU A 1132 30.08 -24.00 -7.94
CA GLU A 1132 31.01 -25.10 -7.76
C GLU A 1132 32.03 -25.25 -8.91
N ALA A 1133 31.62 -24.95 -10.15
CA ALA A 1133 32.52 -25.01 -11.30
C ALA A 1133 33.57 -23.89 -11.24
N LEU A 1134 33.17 -22.69 -10.82
CA LEU A 1134 34.06 -21.55 -10.60
C LEU A 1134 35.04 -21.80 -9.44
N LEU A 1135 34.56 -22.31 -8.29
CA LEU A 1135 35.42 -22.62 -7.15
C LEU A 1135 36.51 -23.63 -7.51
N ARG A 1136 36.13 -24.73 -8.17
CA ARG A 1136 37.11 -25.74 -8.65
C ARG A 1136 38.14 -25.14 -9.60
N ALA A 1137 37.72 -24.24 -10.50
CA ALA A 1137 38.65 -23.56 -11.40
C ALA A 1137 39.61 -22.65 -10.63
N LEU A 1138 39.10 -21.83 -9.70
CA LEU A 1138 39.93 -20.94 -8.87
C LEU A 1138 40.94 -21.71 -8.00
N ASP A 1139 40.58 -22.89 -7.50
CA ASP A 1139 41.49 -23.74 -6.73
C ASP A 1139 42.51 -24.46 -7.63
N ALA A 1140 42.14 -24.81 -8.86
CA ALA A 1140 43.04 -25.44 -9.82
C ALA A 1140 44.05 -24.45 -10.44
N VAL A 1141 43.69 -23.17 -10.59
CA VAL A 1141 44.57 -22.13 -11.12
C VAL A 1141 45.40 -21.51 -9.99
N GLY A 1142 46.49 -22.19 -9.61
CA GLY A 1142 47.37 -21.74 -8.52
C GLY A 1142 48.15 -20.44 -8.76
N ASP A 1143 48.08 -19.86 -9.96
CA ASP A 1143 48.78 -18.62 -10.33
C ASP A 1143 47.83 -17.46 -10.71
N ILE A 1144 46.52 -17.57 -10.44
CA ILE A 1144 45.51 -16.62 -10.93
C ILE A 1144 45.76 -15.17 -10.48
N GLU A 1145 46.29 -14.98 -9.27
CA GLU A 1145 46.60 -13.66 -8.71
C GLU A 1145 47.74 -12.95 -9.46
N SER A 1146 48.54 -13.68 -10.24
CA SER A 1146 49.61 -13.12 -11.07
C SER A 1146 49.11 -12.49 -12.38
N TRP A 1147 47.84 -12.66 -12.73
CA TRP A 1147 47.24 -12.15 -13.97
C TRP A 1147 46.59 -10.79 -13.75
N LYS A 1148 46.81 -9.85 -14.68
CA LYS A 1148 46.20 -8.51 -14.63
C LYS A 1148 45.22 -8.23 -15.77
N LEU A 1149 45.37 -8.88 -16.92
CA LEU A 1149 44.57 -8.60 -18.12
C LEU A 1149 43.80 -9.82 -18.62
N ALA A 1150 44.42 -11.01 -18.64
CA ALA A 1150 43.83 -12.22 -19.21
C ALA A 1150 43.38 -13.26 -18.17
N GLY A 1151 43.20 -12.85 -16.91
CA GLY A 1151 42.84 -13.78 -15.82
C GLY A 1151 41.40 -14.30 -15.92
N ASP A 1152 40.46 -13.49 -16.41
CA ASP A 1152 39.10 -13.92 -16.75
C ASP A 1152 39.11 -14.98 -17.86
N TRP A 1153 39.87 -14.73 -18.94
CA TRP A 1153 40.08 -15.67 -20.04
C TRP A 1153 40.69 -16.99 -19.55
N ARG A 1154 41.67 -16.91 -18.65
CA ARG A 1154 42.28 -18.07 -17.98
C ARG A 1154 41.24 -18.90 -17.23
N LEU A 1155 40.30 -18.27 -16.54
CA LEU A 1155 39.24 -18.95 -15.77
C LEU A 1155 38.15 -19.53 -16.67
N TYR A 1156 37.69 -18.81 -17.69
CA TYR A 1156 36.76 -19.36 -18.69
C TYR A 1156 37.32 -20.63 -19.32
N LEU A 1157 38.60 -20.60 -19.72
CA LEU A 1157 39.27 -21.76 -20.28
C LEU A 1157 39.34 -22.91 -19.27
N GLU A 1158 39.68 -22.66 -18.00
CA GLU A 1158 39.74 -23.72 -16.98
C GLU A 1158 38.38 -24.38 -16.79
N VAL A 1159 37.32 -23.58 -16.61
CA VAL A 1159 35.97 -24.08 -16.38
C VAL A 1159 35.52 -24.93 -17.56
N LEU A 1160 35.69 -24.45 -18.79
CA LEU A 1160 35.16 -25.09 -19.99
C LEU A 1160 36.00 -26.26 -20.51
N SER A 1161 37.30 -26.32 -20.22
CA SER A 1161 38.18 -27.40 -20.71
C SER A 1161 38.45 -28.51 -19.69
N ALA A 1162 38.46 -28.21 -18.39
CA ALA A 1162 38.79 -29.19 -17.36
C ALA A 1162 37.55 -29.95 -16.84
N GLN A 1163 36.34 -29.46 -17.12
CA GLN A 1163 35.09 -30.02 -16.62
C GLN A 1163 34.20 -30.43 -17.79
N LYS A 1164 33.61 -31.63 -17.72
CA LYS A 1164 32.57 -32.04 -18.67
C LYS A 1164 31.31 -31.26 -18.37
N GLY A 1165 30.78 -30.52 -19.34
CA GLY A 1165 29.53 -29.80 -19.20
C GLY A 1165 29.29 -28.86 -20.37
N GLU A 1166 28.25 -28.06 -20.21
CA GLU A 1166 27.70 -27.23 -21.28
C GLU A 1166 27.74 -25.76 -20.89
N LEU A 1167 27.73 -24.87 -21.88
CA LEU A 1167 27.45 -23.46 -21.66
C LEU A 1167 26.33 -22.98 -22.57
N VAL A 1168 25.71 -21.88 -22.15
CA VAL A 1168 24.68 -21.20 -22.93
C VAL A 1168 25.16 -19.80 -23.29
N TYR A 1169 24.94 -19.42 -24.54
CA TYR A 1169 25.15 -18.06 -25.02
C TYR A 1169 23.82 -17.46 -25.47
N LEU A 1170 23.56 -16.21 -25.07
CA LEU A 1170 22.47 -15.40 -25.58
C LEU A 1170 23.00 -14.25 -26.44
N ALA A 1171 22.55 -14.18 -27.69
CA ALA A 1171 22.98 -13.15 -28.64
C ALA A 1171 22.44 -11.74 -28.35
N GLU A 1172 21.47 -11.63 -27.45
CA GLU A 1172 20.89 -10.35 -27.02
C GLU A 1172 21.83 -9.61 -26.07
N ALA A 1173 22.02 -8.30 -26.30
CA ALA A 1173 22.88 -7.44 -25.49
C ALA A 1173 22.22 -7.05 -24.15
N LEU A 1174 22.22 -7.98 -23.19
CA LEU A 1174 21.57 -7.85 -21.89
C LEU A 1174 22.48 -7.24 -20.81
N ASN A 1175 23.78 -7.18 -21.04
CA ASN A 1175 24.75 -6.54 -20.14
C ASN A 1175 25.26 -5.21 -20.74
N THR A 1176 25.58 -4.25 -19.87
CA THR A 1176 26.19 -2.97 -20.22
C THR A 1176 27.55 -2.88 -19.57
N HIS A 1177 28.60 -2.95 -20.41
CA HIS A 1177 29.99 -2.88 -20.00
C HIS A 1177 30.52 -1.46 -20.11
N ARG A 1178 30.99 -0.89 -19.01
CA ARG A 1178 31.63 0.43 -19.01
C ARG A 1178 33.10 0.35 -19.39
N ARG A 1179 33.50 1.12 -20.39
CA ARG A 1179 34.89 1.19 -20.88
C ARG A 1179 35.46 2.57 -20.62
N HIS A 1180 36.35 2.67 -19.64
CA HIS A 1180 37.08 3.90 -19.33
C HIS A 1180 38.09 4.23 -20.43
N GLY A 1181 38.16 5.50 -20.85
CA GLY A 1181 39.08 5.96 -21.89
C GLY A 1181 40.56 5.75 -21.54
N ALA A 1182 40.85 5.61 -20.24
CA ALA A 1182 42.14 5.22 -19.67
C ALA A 1182 42.03 3.87 -18.93
N GLY A 1183 41.71 2.78 -19.65
CA GLY A 1183 41.65 1.45 -19.05
C GLY A 1183 43.00 0.99 -18.45
N VAL A 1184 42.96 0.01 -17.55
CA VAL A 1184 44.12 -0.73 -16.99
C VAL A 1184 45.10 -1.20 -18.08
N THR A 1185 44.62 -1.35 -19.31
CA THR A 1185 45.37 -1.61 -20.54
C THR A 1185 46.39 -0.53 -20.94
N GLN A 1186 46.30 0.71 -20.45
CA GLN A 1186 47.32 1.75 -20.66
C GLN A 1186 48.27 1.94 -19.48
N GLN A 1187 47.95 1.45 -18.27
CA GLN A 1187 48.88 1.49 -17.12
C GLN A 1187 49.96 0.40 -17.18
N LEU A 1188 49.71 -0.67 -17.94
CA LEU A 1188 50.70 -1.71 -18.22
C LEU A 1188 51.43 -1.39 -19.52
N SER A 1189 52.76 -1.54 -19.54
CA SER A 1189 53.52 -1.45 -20.80
C SER A 1189 52.93 -2.42 -21.83
N GLY A 1190 52.74 -2.01 -23.10
CA GLY A 1190 52.18 -2.89 -24.15
C GLY A 1190 52.91 -4.24 -24.27
N ARG A 1191 54.18 -4.30 -23.83
CA ARG A 1191 54.98 -5.53 -23.71
C ARG A 1191 54.44 -6.53 -22.67
N ALA A 1192 53.94 -6.06 -21.53
CA ALA A 1192 53.34 -6.90 -20.50
C ALA A 1192 52.00 -7.49 -20.95
N HIS A 1193 51.20 -6.69 -21.69
CA HIS A 1193 49.94 -7.15 -22.29
C HIS A 1193 50.17 -8.30 -23.27
N VAL A 1194 51.09 -8.13 -24.23
CA VAL A 1194 51.43 -9.20 -25.19
C VAL A 1194 51.99 -10.43 -24.47
N ALA A 1195 52.77 -10.27 -23.40
CA ALA A 1195 53.31 -11.38 -22.63
C ALA A 1195 52.21 -12.23 -21.95
N GLU A 1196 51.17 -11.61 -21.38
CA GLU A 1196 50.02 -12.35 -20.83
C GLU A 1196 49.25 -13.10 -21.93
N ILE A 1197 49.01 -12.49 -23.10
CA ILE A 1197 48.35 -13.16 -24.23
C ILE A 1197 49.15 -14.39 -24.68
N VAL A 1198 50.47 -14.26 -24.84
CA VAL A 1198 51.33 -15.38 -25.25
C VAL A 1198 51.36 -16.49 -24.19
N ARG A 1199 51.36 -16.14 -22.89
CA ARG A 1199 51.22 -17.11 -21.80
C ARG A 1199 49.88 -17.83 -21.89
N MET A 1200 48.80 -17.11 -22.20
CA MET A 1200 47.46 -17.68 -22.32
C MET A 1200 47.32 -18.59 -23.53
N HIS A 1201 47.92 -18.24 -24.67
CA HIS A 1201 48.00 -19.10 -25.85
C HIS A 1201 48.71 -20.42 -25.57
N ALA A 1202 49.83 -20.39 -24.83
CA ALA A 1202 50.55 -21.60 -24.45
C ALA A 1202 49.68 -22.55 -23.61
N ILE A 1203 48.94 -22.00 -22.64
CA ILE A 1203 48.02 -22.77 -21.79
C ILE A 1203 46.85 -23.33 -22.62
N ALA A 1204 46.24 -22.51 -23.49
CA ALA A 1204 45.16 -22.96 -24.37
C ALA A 1204 45.63 -24.07 -25.32
N ALA A 1205 46.84 -23.96 -25.86
CA ALA A 1205 47.40 -24.95 -26.77
C ALA A 1205 47.66 -26.31 -26.09
N GLU A 1206 48.05 -26.29 -24.82
CA GLU A 1206 48.23 -27.49 -24.00
C GLU A 1206 46.88 -28.11 -23.61
N LYS A 1207 45.98 -27.31 -23.00
CA LYS A 1207 44.70 -27.81 -22.47
C LYS A 1207 43.73 -28.28 -23.54
N LEU A 1208 43.73 -27.64 -24.70
CA LEU A 1208 42.76 -27.93 -25.76
C LEU A 1208 43.28 -28.88 -26.85
N GLY A 1209 44.58 -29.21 -26.82
CA GLY A 1209 45.22 -30.04 -27.85
C GLY A 1209 45.21 -29.38 -29.23
N LEU A 1210 45.59 -28.10 -29.31
CA LEU A 1210 45.49 -27.32 -30.55
C LEU A 1210 46.48 -27.79 -31.63
N ASP A 1211 46.00 -27.90 -32.87
CA ASP A 1211 46.77 -28.23 -34.06
C ASP A 1211 47.65 -27.06 -34.55
N GLU A 1212 48.45 -27.29 -35.60
CA GLU A 1212 49.33 -26.25 -36.16
C GLU A 1212 48.55 -25.05 -36.72
N THR A 1213 47.36 -25.27 -37.27
CA THR A 1213 46.50 -24.22 -37.83
C THR A 1213 46.04 -23.25 -36.74
N ALA A 1214 45.54 -23.77 -35.63
CA ALA A 1214 45.10 -22.98 -34.48
C ALA A 1214 46.27 -22.25 -33.81
N ARG A 1215 47.44 -22.90 -33.71
CA ARG A 1215 48.67 -22.24 -33.19
C ARG A 1215 49.16 -21.13 -34.11
N ALA A 1216 49.03 -21.28 -35.43
CA ALA A 1216 49.33 -20.22 -36.38
C ALA A 1216 48.37 -19.03 -36.25
N ALA A 1217 47.09 -19.27 -35.96
CA ALA A 1217 46.12 -18.22 -35.68
C ALA A 1217 46.46 -17.45 -34.40
N GLN A 1218 46.83 -18.16 -33.32
CA GLN A 1218 47.34 -17.54 -32.08
C GLN A 1218 48.53 -16.61 -32.35
N ALA A 1219 49.52 -17.07 -33.12
CA ALA A 1219 50.70 -16.28 -33.45
C ALA A 1219 50.37 -15.00 -34.25
N ARG A 1220 49.42 -15.09 -35.21
CA ARG A 1220 48.93 -13.92 -35.96
C ARG A 1220 48.25 -12.91 -35.04
N TYR A 1221 47.37 -13.37 -34.14
CA TYR A 1221 46.68 -12.50 -33.20
C TYR A 1221 47.64 -11.80 -32.23
N ALA A 1222 48.61 -12.54 -31.67
CA ALA A 1222 49.64 -11.95 -30.80
C ALA A 1222 50.48 -10.88 -31.52
N ALA A 1223 50.80 -11.09 -32.81
CA ALA A 1223 51.49 -10.10 -33.62
C ALA A 1223 50.61 -8.84 -33.88
N GLN A 1224 49.33 -9.04 -34.18
CA GLN A 1224 48.37 -7.95 -34.40
C GLN A 1224 48.22 -7.08 -33.14
N VAL A 1225 48.07 -7.70 -31.96
CA VAL A 1225 47.95 -6.95 -30.69
C VAL A 1225 49.26 -6.22 -30.36
N SER A 1226 50.42 -6.84 -30.63
CA SER A 1226 51.72 -6.19 -30.46
C SER A 1226 51.86 -4.95 -31.35
N GLU A 1227 51.33 -4.98 -32.57
CA GLU A 1227 51.34 -3.83 -33.50
C GLU A 1227 50.40 -2.71 -33.03
N GLN A 1228 49.19 -3.06 -32.60
CA GLN A 1228 48.21 -2.11 -32.05
C GLN A 1228 48.70 -1.38 -30.79
N LEU A 1229 49.56 -2.02 -30.00
CA LEU A 1229 50.10 -1.48 -28.75
C LEU A 1229 51.52 -0.88 -28.88
N GLY A 1230 52.02 -0.70 -30.11
CA GLY A 1230 53.31 -0.04 -30.38
C GLY A 1230 54.57 -0.84 -29.98
N GLY A 1231 54.50 -2.17 -29.93
CA GLY A 1231 55.59 -3.07 -29.47
C GLY A 1231 56.51 -3.65 -30.55
N ASP A 1232 57.79 -3.88 -30.18
CA ASP A 1232 58.89 -4.42 -31.00
C ASP A 1232 58.62 -5.84 -31.55
N LYS A 1233 58.67 -5.99 -32.89
CA LYS A 1233 58.46 -7.24 -33.66
C LYS A 1233 59.34 -8.43 -33.20
N LYS A 1234 60.39 -8.19 -32.40
CA LYS A 1234 61.30 -9.21 -31.87
C LYS A 1234 60.75 -10.06 -30.71
N LEU A 1235 59.67 -9.67 -30.03
CA LEU A 1235 59.18 -10.40 -28.84
C LEU A 1235 58.47 -11.73 -29.20
N VAL A 1236 57.61 -11.73 -30.22
CA VAL A 1236 56.87 -12.93 -30.68
C VAL A 1236 57.81 -14.04 -31.17
N ALA A 1237 58.90 -13.66 -31.85
CA ALA A 1237 59.92 -14.59 -32.33
C ALA A 1237 60.83 -15.16 -31.22
N LYS A 1238 61.00 -14.46 -30.09
CA LYS A 1238 61.92 -14.86 -29.00
C LYS A 1238 61.29 -15.90 -28.06
N VAL A 1239 59.96 -15.90 -27.90
CA VAL A 1239 59.24 -16.89 -27.07
C VAL A 1239 59.04 -18.21 -27.83
N ALA A 1240 58.77 -18.16 -29.14
CA ALA A 1240 58.65 -19.35 -30.00
C ALA A 1240 59.97 -20.16 -30.09
N ARG A 1241 61.13 -19.53 -29.86
CA ARG A 1241 62.44 -20.19 -29.95
C ARG A 1241 62.91 -20.86 -28.66
N LYS A 1242 62.24 -20.66 -27.51
CA LYS A 1242 62.73 -21.13 -26.19
C LYS A 1242 62.20 -22.51 -25.75
N ARG A 1243 61.49 -23.26 -26.62
CA ARG A 1243 61.04 -24.66 -26.40
C ARG A 1243 61.38 -25.60 -27.57
N ARG A 1244 62.39 -25.28 -28.38
CA ARG A 1244 63.13 -26.27 -29.17
C ARG A 1244 64.47 -26.58 -28.46
N VAL A 1245 64.37 -27.13 -27.24
CA VAL A 1245 65.36 -27.99 -26.58
C VAL A 1245 64.56 -28.98 -25.75
#